data_AF-A0A9P7V8G0-F1
#
_entry.id   AF-A0A9P7V8G0-F1
#
_cell.length_a   1.000
_cell.length_b   1.000
_cell.length_c   1.000
_cell.angle_alpha   90.00
_cell.angle_beta   90.00
_cell.angle_gamma   90.00
#
_symmetry.space_group_name_H-M   'P 1'
#
loop_
_entity.id
_entity.type
_entity.pdbx_description
1 polymer ?
#
loop_
_entity_poly.entity_id
_entity_poly.type
_entity_poly.pdbx_seq_one_letter_code
_entity_poly.pdbx_strand_id
1 'polypeptide(L)'
;MLLSDEEEQEPLRATVTSGDTTNIDNTAIYSQGTNSSNYIKELADSQEACTKQLLPRIFQFLRLQVLRQSNALEEYVMQHEANDCSLVSKYKQVVTIDMSHDSSVSVDKVILSGLHIPHPLVSFMSNENNQNAPTSIDLPKELHESPIIVFIHGLGGQISQFEPLMGLLSQALEIMAIDLPGFGNSCLAFDHKGKLITEFTQDERDSISLSIKAMSWTDFETDNIVTIVLEYIRQYISLDKTIILVGHSMGTHISTKVASRLPQSKVEGLILLSPPEFHDDVSETNLGGVVVQPAHRFAFFTYFPWLFNVFRTWDRLPGLSSASVQRQLTKENNSNFYIKLRQFRWNMDVDSEIVLKYIYGFSKARCSELITAISKFNDRVQDKRVYEKTLFVGGEEDLMTPVRHIDEVVSILESKFGKKVTHSIKIPNVGHSLLLSKPEFISGVILNHVESKFPERLHLSPAWVLKVKAEISGDKWGLKNEQKWSKIKLLSANITRRNGTERAPLLGMKTLREGDVNHSPSALEARFYGDHHHDSDNNYDKPKGKLIAVVDISADIPPYSPKSFEHIKYYKCATVSKVVPDAQAARRFIQLIDDIFASTNEPDPLIVVHCHYGFNRTGFLICCYLIEKLGWSVPEAIDGFKEAKPPGIKHQHFIDELYVRYENK
;
A
#
# COMPACT_ATOMS: atom_id res chain seq x y z
N MET A 1 -16.67 -39.43 10.53
CA MET A 1 -16.96 -38.50 11.64
C MET A 1 -16.37 -37.15 11.25
N LEU A 2 -17.18 -36.28 10.65
CA LEU A 2 -16.82 -34.93 10.25
C LEU A 2 -16.81 -34.08 11.52
N LEU A 3 -15.64 -33.61 11.94
CA LEU A 3 -15.49 -32.68 13.05
C LEU A 3 -15.75 -31.26 12.53
N SER A 4 -16.58 -30.53 13.25
CA SER A 4 -17.18 -29.24 12.89
C SER A 4 -16.18 -28.12 12.61
N ASP A 5 -16.46 -27.35 11.56
CA ASP A 5 -15.74 -26.16 11.08
C ASP A 5 -16.16 -24.86 11.83
N GLU A 6 -16.53 -24.94 13.12
CA GLU A 6 -17.19 -23.82 13.83
C GLU A 6 -16.26 -22.85 14.59
N GLU A 7 -14.95 -23.03 14.63
CA GLU A 7 -14.05 -22.13 15.39
C GLU A 7 -13.36 -21.01 14.57
N GLU A 8 -13.86 -20.68 13.38
CA GLU A 8 -13.38 -19.51 12.61
C GLU A 8 -14.47 -18.44 12.37
N GLN A 9 -15.60 -18.50 13.06
CA GLN A 9 -16.66 -17.49 12.98
C GLN A 9 -16.80 -16.71 14.29
N GLU A 10 -16.34 -15.45 14.31
CA GLU A 10 -17.09 -14.39 14.98
C GLU A 10 -17.71 -13.50 13.89
N PRO A 11 -19.03 -13.23 13.93
CA PRO A 11 -19.73 -12.56 12.86
C PRO A 11 -19.73 -11.03 13.05
N LEU A 12 -19.16 -10.29 12.10
CA LEU A 12 -19.60 -8.92 11.82
C LEU A 12 -20.79 -9.02 10.86
N ARG A 13 -21.99 -9.14 11.43
CA ARG A 13 -23.26 -9.12 10.68
C ARG A 13 -23.97 -7.81 11.02
N ALA A 14 -23.72 -6.76 10.23
CA ALA A 14 -24.59 -5.60 10.20
C ALA A 14 -25.86 -5.98 9.42
N THR A 15 -26.98 -6.10 10.11
CA THR A 15 -28.31 -6.29 9.54
C THR A 15 -28.73 -5.06 8.76
N VAL A 16 -28.80 -5.17 7.43
CA VAL A 16 -29.53 -4.22 6.56
C VAL A 16 -30.88 -4.84 6.24
N THR A 17 -31.94 -4.27 6.80
CA THR A 17 -33.32 -4.58 6.42
C THR A 17 -33.65 -3.84 5.12
N SER A 18 -33.90 -4.60 4.06
CA SER A 18 -34.40 -4.12 2.76
C SER A 18 -35.88 -3.73 2.85
N GLY A 19 -36.22 -2.52 2.42
CA GLY A 19 -37.59 -2.06 2.16
C GLY A 19 -37.71 -1.43 0.78
N ASP A 20 -38.55 -2.05 -0.05
CA ASP A 20 -39.28 -1.59 -1.24
C ASP A 20 -38.54 -0.89 -2.38
N THR A 21 -38.39 -1.64 -3.48
CA THR A 21 -38.09 -1.15 -4.83
C THR A 21 -39.38 -1.07 -5.65
N THR A 22 -39.63 0.08 -6.28
CA THR A 22 -40.63 0.23 -7.34
C THR A 22 -39.95 0.10 -8.70
N ASN A 23 -40.50 -0.82 -9.50
CA ASN A 23 -40.12 -1.14 -10.88
C ASN A 23 -40.10 0.09 -11.80
N ILE A 24 -39.03 0.25 -12.57
CA ILE A 24 -39.09 0.88 -13.91
C ILE A 24 -38.26 0.01 -14.88
N ASP A 25 -38.97 -0.52 -15.87
CA ASP A 25 -38.46 -1.28 -17.01
C ASP A 25 -37.39 -0.51 -17.78
N ASN A 26 -36.26 -1.15 -18.08
CA ASN A 26 -35.36 -0.78 -19.17
C ASN A 26 -34.81 -2.04 -19.84
N THR A 27 -35.64 -2.64 -20.68
CA THR A 27 -35.29 -3.69 -21.64
C THR A 27 -34.69 -3.06 -22.90
N ALA A 28 -33.38 -2.82 -22.90
CA ALA A 28 -32.50 -2.85 -24.08
C ALA A 28 -31.11 -2.37 -23.68
N ILE A 29 -30.15 -3.29 -23.66
CA ILE A 29 -28.68 -3.18 -23.86
C ILE A 29 -28.10 -4.38 -23.09
N TYR A 30 -28.15 -5.56 -23.71
CA TYR A 30 -27.45 -6.75 -23.23
C TYR A 30 -26.78 -7.42 -24.43
N SER A 31 -25.54 -6.99 -24.69
CA SER A 31 -24.52 -7.80 -25.36
C SER A 31 -23.18 -7.06 -25.28
N GLN A 32 -22.40 -7.29 -24.22
CA GLN A 32 -20.93 -7.21 -24.21
C GLN A 32 -20.38 -7.51 -22.80
N GLY A 33 -20.47 -8.78 -22.39
CA GLY A 33 -19.70 -9.29 -21.25
C GLY A 33 -18.24 -9.43 -21.66
N THR A 34 -17.41 -8.42 -21.34
CA THR A 34 -15.92 -8.46 -21.35
C THR A 34 -15.26 -7.17 -20.81
N ASN A 35 -16.00 -6.15 -20.35
CA ASN A 35 -15.56 -4.79 -20.68
C ASN A 35 -15.13 -3.82 -19.55
N SER A 36 -15.06 -4.11 -18.24
CA SER A 36 -14.73 -3.01 -17.30
C SER A 36 -13.31 -2.44 -17.44
N SER A 37 -12.29 -3.31 -17.61
CA SER A 37 -10.90 -2.84 -17.81
C SER A 37 -10.63 -2.33 -19.23
N ASN A 38 -11.36 -2.83 -20.23
CA ASN A 38 -11.24 -2.34 -21.61
C ASN A 38 -11.97 -1.01 -21.76
N TYR A 39 -13.13 -0.86 -21.15
CA TYR A 39 -13.93 0.36 -21.16
C TYR A 39 -13.21 1.53 -20.51
N ILE A 40 -12.57 1.35 -19.36
CA ILE A 40 -11.78 2.44 -18.75
C ILE A 40 -10.57 2.85 -19.61
N LYS A 41 -9.97 1.89 -20.35
CA LYS A 41 -8.92 2.19 -21.32
C LYS A 41 -9.49 2.97 -22.51
N GLU A 42 -10.61 2.54 -23.06
CA GLU A 42 -11.31 3.24 -24.14
C GLU A 42 -11.71 4.67 -23.73
N LEU A 43 -12.21 4.86 -22.51
CA LEU A 43 -12.50 6.18 -21.97
C LEU A 43 -11.24 7.04 -21.85
N ALA A 44 -10.13 6.46 -21.38
CA ALA A 44 -8.85 7.17 -21.26
C ALA A 44 -8.29 7.57 -22.63
N ASP A 45 -8.30 6.65 -23.59
CA ASP A 45 -7.82 6.87 -24.96
C ASP A 45 -8.69 7.90 -25.69
N SER A 46 -10.02 7.81 -25.52
CA SER A 46 -10.97 8.79 -26.07
C SER A 46 -10.76 10.18 -25.49
N GLN A 47 -10.55 10.27 -24.16
CA GLN A 47 -10.26 11.52 -23.47
C GLN A 47 -8.93 12.13 -23.96
N GLU A 48 -7.88 11.32 -24.10
CA GLU A 48 -6.58 11.76 -24.63
C GLU A 48 -6.71 12.25 -26.07
N ALA A 49 -7.38 11.49 -26.94
CA ALA A 49 -7.60 11.85 -28.34
C ALA A 49 -8.34 13.20 -28.47
N CYS A 50 -9.37 13.42 -27.64
CA CYS A 50 -10.15 14.66 -27.62
C CYS A 50 -9.41 15.87 -27.04
N THR A 51 -8.25 15.68 -26.39
CA THR A 51 -7.51 16.75 -25.70
C THR A 51 -6.08 16.93 -26.21
N LYS A 52 -5.67 16.11 -27.18
CA LYS A 52 -4.35 16.16 -27.84
C LYS A 52 -4.14 17.47 -28.61
N GLN A 53 -5.18 18.00 -29.24
CA GLN A 53 -5.15 19.27 -29.97
C GLN A 53 -5.70 20.41 -29.12
N LEU A 54 -5.15 21.61 -29.28
CA LEU A 54 -5.49 22.78 -28.45
C LEU A 54 -6.97 23.19 -28.56
N LEU A 55 -7.53 23.29 -29.77
CA LEU A 55 -8.93 23.70 -29.97
C LEU A 55 -9.94 22.71 -29.36
N PRO A 56 -9.87 21.39 -29.64
CA PRO A 56 -10.68 20.39 -28.96
C PRO A 56 -10.53 20.42 -27.43
N ARG A 57 -9.31 20.61 -26.92
CA ARG A 57 -9.07 20.74 -25.48
C ARG A 57 -9.76 21.96 -24.87
N ILE A 58 -9.72 23.12 -25.55
CA ILE A 58 -10.45 24.33 -25.12
C ILE A 58 -11.96 24.06 -25.09
N PHE A 59 -12.51 23.37 -26.10
CA PHE A 59 -13.93 23.03 -26.13
C PHE A 59 -14.32 22.12 -24.95
N GLN A 60 -13.53 21.07 -24.70
CA GLN A 60 -13.73 20.19 -23.54
C GLN A 60 -13.62 20.95 -22.22
N PHE A 61 -12.64 21.86 -22.11
CA PHE A 61 -12.48 22.72 -20.94
C PHE A 61 -13.73 23.58 -20.68
N LEU A 62 -14.25 24.27 -21.71
CA LEU A 62 -15.45 25.10 -21.60
C LEU A 62 -16.69 24.26 -21.26
N ARG A 63 -16.80 23.06 -21.83
CA ARG A 63 -17.86 22.10 -21.52
C ARG A 63 -17.87 21.72 -20.02
N LEU A 64 -16.71 21.49 -19.42
CA LEU A 64 -16.61 21.17 -17.98
C LEU A 64 -16.81 22.41 -17.10
N GLN A 65 -16.11 23.51 -17.38
CA GLN A 65 -16.08 24.66 -16.47
C GLN A 65 -17.29 25.60 -16.61
N VAL A 66 -17.78 25.82 -17.83
CA VAL A 66 -18.88 26.76 -18.10
C VAL A 66 -20.22 26.03 -18.16
N LEU A 67 -20.28 24.91 -18.89
CA LEU A 67 -21.52 24.15 -19.05
C LEU A 67 -21.77 23.14 -17.92
N ARG A 68 -20.83 23.01 -16.96
CA ARG A 68 -20.90 22.10 -15.80
C ARG A 68 -21.23 20.65 -16.15
N GLN A 69 -20.84 20.20 -17.34
CA GLN A 69 -21.04 18.81 -17.75
C GLN A 69 -19.99 17.91 -17.09
N SER A 70 -20.34 16.65 -16.84
CA SER A 70 -19.38 15.70 -16.27
C SER A 70 -18.35 15.26 -17.31
N ASN A 71 -17.15 14.94 -16.83
CA ASN A 71 -16.16 14.24 -17.62
C ASN A 71 -16.37 12.73 -17.44
N ALA A 72 -16.64 12.00 -18.53
CA ALA A 72 -16.98 10.58 -18.46
C ALA A 72 -15.84 9.73 -17.87
N LEU A 73 -14.58 10.05 -18.17
CA LEU A 73 -13.43 9.37 -17.58
C LEU A 73 -13.33 9.67 -16.07
N GLU A 74 -13.35 10.95 -15.67
CA GLU A 74 -13.27 11.32 -14.25
C GLU A 74 -14.42 10.70 -13.45
N GLU A 75 -15.65 10.76 -13.96
CA GLU A 75 -16.84 10.18 -13.33
C GLU A 75 -16.72 8.66 -13.18
N TYR A 76 -16.31 7.96 -14.24
CA TYR A 76 -16.09 6.51 -14.18
C TYR A 76 -15.02 6.15 -13.14
N VAL A 77 -13.89 6.87 -13.17
CA VAL A 77 -12.77 6.65 -12.24
C VAL A 77 -13.21 6.90 -10.80
N MET A 78 -13.91 8.00 -10.51
CA MET A 78 -14.43 8.28 -9.16
C MET A 78 -15.37 7.19 -8.65
N GLN A 79 -16.24 6.66 -9.50
CA GLN A 79 -17.24 5.64 -9.11
C GLN A 79 -16.65 4.22 -8.96
N HIS A 80 -15.58 3.90 -9.70
CA HIS A 80 -15.08 2.52 -9.79
C HIS A 80 -13.73 2.31 -9.11
N GLU A 81 -12.90 3.34 -9.03
CA GLU A 81 -11.60 3.32 -8.37
C GLU A 81 -11.73 3.87 -6.95
N ALA A 82 -11.47 3.01 -5.96
CA ALA A 82 -11.44 3.44 -4.57
C ALA A 82 -10.32 4.45 -4.33
N ASN A 83 -10.52 5.45 -3.48
CA ASN A 83 -9.44 6.37 -3.08
C ASN A 83 -8.38 5.65 -2.20
N ASP A 84 -8.79 4.77 -1.30
CA ASP A 84 -7.94 4.11 -0.30
C ASP A 84 -7.69 2.62 -0.63
N CYS A 85 -7.43 1.78 0.38
CA CYS A 85 -7.14 0.35 0.21
C CYS A 85 -7.66 -0.50 1.37
N SER A 86 -7.73 -1.82 1.12
CA SER A 86 -8.19 -2.82 2.10
C SER A 86 -7.41 -2.83 3.41
N LEU A 87 -6.11 -2.55 3.38
CA LEU A 87 -5.28 -2.45 4.59
C LEU A 87 -5.70 -1.27 5.47
N VAL A 88 -6.02 -0.11 4.85
CA VAL A 88 -6.50 1.06 5.59
C VAL A 88 -7.87 0.79 6.19
N SER A 89 -8.80 0.24 5.41
CA SER A 89 -10.15 -0.10 5.88
C SER A 89 -10.12 -1.06 7.08
N LYS A 90 -9.24 -2.06 7.06
CA LYS A 90 -9.11 -3.04 8.15
C LYS A 90 -8.63 -2.44 9.49
N TYR A 91 -7.72 -1.47 9.44
CA TYR A 91 -7.03 -0.93 10.62
C TYR A 91 -7.38 0.55 10.89
N LYS A 92 -8.45 1.03 10.26
CA LYS A 92 -8.93 2.41 10.38
C LYS A 92 -9.25 2.76 11.83
N GLN A 93 -8.87 3.99 12.20
CA GLN A 93 -9.30 4.67 13.43
C GLN A 93 -9.71 6.10 13.11
N VAL A 94 -10.64 6.66 13.89
CA VAL A 94 -10.89 8.11 13.91
C VAL A 94 -10.18 8.66 15.13
N VAL A 95 -9.24 9.57 14.92
CA VAL A 95 -8.41 10.13 15.98
C VAL A 95 -8.88 11.55 16.29
N THR A 96 -9.00 11.89 17.57
CA THR A 96 -9.35 13.22 18.05
C THR A 96 -8.15 13.75 18.82
N ILE A 97 -7.47 14.73 18.26
CA ILE A 97 -6.27 15.34 18.84
C ILE A 97 -6.72 16.58 19.60
N ASP A 98 -6.48 16.60 20.91
CA ASP A 98 -6.73 17.77 21.74
C ASP A 98 -5.63 18.82 21.50
N MET A 99 -6.05 20.02 21.13
CA MET A 99 -5.20 21.17 20.83
C MET A 99 -5.44 22.32 21.82
N SER A 100 -6.29 22.14 22.83
CA SER A 100 -6.67 23.19 23.80
C SER A 100 -5.49 23.76 24.60
N HIS A 101 -4.37 23.03 24.66
CA HIS A 101 -3.14 23.46 25.31
C HIS A 101 -2.16 24.20 24.38
N ASP A 102 -2.42 24.28 23.08
CA ASP A 102 -1.54 24.88 22.10
C ASP A 102 -2.27 25.95 21.27
N SER A 103 -1.91 27.22 21.49
CA SER A 103 -2.54 28.35 20.82
C SER A 103 -2.02 28.61 19.40
N SER A 104 -1.16 27.74 18.84
CA SER A 104 -0.66 27.88 17.47
C SER A 104 -1.69 27.47 16.41
N VAL A 105 -2.67 26.63 16.79
CA VAL A 105 -3.77 26.18 15.94
C VAL A 105 -5.07 26.84 16.42
N SER A 106 -5.93 27.27 15.49
CA SER A 106 -7.13 28.04 15.81
C SER A 106 -8.29 27.27 16.46
N VAL A 107 -8.17 25.94 16.56
CA VAL A 107 -9.21 25.04 17.07
C VAL A 107 -8.71 24.24 18.26
N ASP A 108 -9.60 23.97 19.22
CA ASP A 108 -9.28 23.17 20.41
C ASP A 108 -9.17 21.67 20.12
N LYS A 109 -9.72 21.19 19.00
CA LYS A 109 -9.71 19.78 18.62
C LYS A 109 -9.57 19.60 17.12
N VAL A 110 -8.72 18.66 16.72
CA VAL A 110 -8.54 18.24 15.33
C VAL A 110 -8.91 16.76 15.21
N ILE A 111 -9.92 16.44 14.39
CA ILE A 111 -10.43 15.09 14.18
C ILE A 111 -9.99 14.61 12.81
N LEU A 112 -9.23 13.51 12.76
CA LEU A 112 -8.60 12.97 11.55
C LEU A 112 -8.91 11.49 11.37
N SER A 113 -8.76 11.01 10.14
CA SER A 113 -8.62 9.60 9.83
C SER A 113 -7.20 9.14 10.15
N GLY A 114 -7.08 8.10 10.97
CA GLY A 114 -5.84 7.45 11.35
C GLY A 114 -5.86 5.95 11.10
N LEU A 115 -4.73 5.32 11.37
CA LEU A 115 -4.52 3.89 11.23
C LEU A 115 -3.60 3.39 12.34
N HIS A 116 -3.97 2.26 12.96
CA HIS A 116 -3.14 1.58 13.95
C HIS A 116 -3.14 0.08 13.69
N ILE A 117 -1.96 -0.46 13.37
CA ILE A 117 -1.73 -1.90 13.25
C ILE A 117 -0.97 -2.34 14.50
N PRO A 118 -1.59 -3.12 15.41
CA PRO A 118 -0.90 -3.59 16.60
C PRO A 118 0.26 -4.53 16.23
N HIS A 119 1.26 -4.59 17.10
CA HIS A 119 2.38 -5.52 16.91
C HIS A 119 1.86 -6.96 16.73
N PRO A 120 2.37 -7.74 15.76
CA PRO A 120 1.84 -9.06 15.42
C PRO A 120 1.87 -10.08 16.57
N LEU A 121 2.77 -9.92 17.54
CA LEU A 121 2.80 -10.74 18.76
C LEU A 121 1.71 -10.37 19.78
N VAL A 122 1.22 -9.12 19.80
CA VAL A 122 0.09 -8.72 20.67
C VAL A 122 -1.17 -9.45 20.23
N SER A 123 -1.48 -9.41 18.93
CA SER A 123 -2.62 -10.16 18.37
C SER A 123 -2.45 -11.67 18.46
N PHE A 124 -1.21 -12.17 18.55
CA PHE A 124 -0.94 -13.59 18.73
C PHE A 124 -1.19 -14.04 20.18
N MET A 125 -0.79 -13.22 21.16
CA MET A 125 -1.00 -13.50 22.59
C MET A 125 -2.45 -13.32 23.03
N SER A 126 -3.25 -12.51 22.35
CA SER A 126 -4.67 -12.34 22.71
C SER A 126 -5.48 -13.64 22.58
N ASN A 127 -4.97 -14.66 21.90
CA ASN A 127 -5.57 -15.99 21.86
C ASN A 127 -5.33 -16.73 23.19
N GLU A 128 -6.41 -17.17 23.86
CA GLU A 128 -6.37 -17.84 25.17
C GLU A 128 -5.41 -19.03 25.23
N ASN A 129 -5.24 -19.76 24.11
CA ASN A 129 -4.33 -20.90 24.02
C ASN A 129 -2.84 -20.52 24.18
N ASN A 130 -2.50 -19.24 23.98
CA ASN A 130 -1.14 -18.71 23.99
C ASN A 130 -0.79 -17.92 25.27
N GLN A 131 -1.78 -17.59 26.11
CA GLN A 131 -1.59 -16.73 27.29
C GLN A 131 -0.80 -17.39 28.43
N ASN A 132 -0.81 -18.73 28.50
CA ASN A 132 -0.17 -19.51 29.57
C ASN A 132 1.07 -20.28 29.11
N ALA A 133 1.59 -19.99 27.91
CA ALA A 133 2.75 -20.68 27.39
C ALA A 133 4.04 -20.16 28.08
N PRO A 134 4.85 -21.05 28.67
CA PRO A 134 6.14 -20.64 29.23
C PRO A 134 7.04 -20.13 28.10
N THR A 135 7.41 -18.85 28.15
CA THR A 135 8.39 -18.25 27.25
C THR A 135 9.67 -17.96 28.03
N SER A 136 10.82 -18.15 27.37
CA SER A 136 12.12 -17.76 27.92
C SER A 136 12.36 -16.24 27.85
N ILE A 137 11.45 -15.52 27.19
CA ILE A 137 11.54 -14.11 26.83
C ILE A 137 10.47 -13.32 27.58
N ASP A 138 10.87 -12.20 28.21
CA ASP A 138 9.95 -11.24 28.79
C ASP A 138 9.26 -10.43 27.67
N LEU A 139 8.26 -11.04 27.05
CA LEU A 139 7.61 -10.48 25.87
C LEU A 139 6.95 -9.10 26.11
N PRO A 140 6.30 -8.81 27.24
CA PRO A 140 5.85 -7.46 27.55
C PRO A 140 6.97 -6.42 27.48
N LYS A 141 8.15 -6.76 28.03
CA LYS A 141 9.32 -5.88 27.97
C LYS A 141 9.87 -5.73 26.54
N GLU A 142 9.99 -6.82 25.79
CA GLU A 142 10.47 -6.75 24.39
C GLU A 142 9.51 -5.94 23.51
N LEU A 143 8.21 -6.16 23.66
CA LEU A 143 7.21 -5.36 22.98
C LEU A 143 7.26 -3.91 23.41
N HIS A 144 7.56 -3.64 24.67
CA HIS A 144 7.72 -2.29 25.17
C HIS A 144 8.92 -1.57 24.52
N GLU A 145 10.07 -2.25 24.43
CA GLU A 145 11.29 -1.71 23.83
C GLU A 145 11.21 -1.57 22.30
N SER A 146 10.42 -2.42 21.63
CA SER A 146 10.18 -2.32 20.18
C SER A 146 9.51 -0.98 19.83
N PRO A 147 10.04 -0.23 18.84
CA PRO A 147 9.51 1.07 18.45
C PRO A 147 8.22 0.91 17.63
N ILE A 148 7.43 1.99 17.63
CA ILE A 148 6.29 2.15 16.72
C ILE A 148 6.76 2.87 15.46
N ILE A 149 6.39 2.37 14.28
CA ILE A 149 6.64 3.09 13.03
C ILE A 149 5.48 4.06 12.77
N VAL A 150 5.80 5.35 12.63
CA VAL A 150 4.83 6.41 12.36
C VAL A 150 5.00 6.94 10.93
N PHE A 151 3.96 6.82 10.11
CA PHE A 151 3.98 7.24 8.70
C PHE A 151 3.32 8.61 8.50
N ILE A 152 4.00 9.50 7.77
CA ILE A 152 3.54 10.85 7.45
C ILE A 152 3.66 11.07 5.93
N HIS A 153 2.53 11.26 5.26
CA HIS A 153 2.48 11.44 3.81
C HIS A 153 2.83 12.88 3.37
N GLY A 154 3.03 13.05 2.06
CA GLY A 154 3.33 14.35 1.44
C GLY A 154 2.11 15.17 1.02
N LEU A 155 2.34 16.30 0.37
CA LEU A 155 1.29 17.18 -0.15
C LEU A 155 0.40 16.44 -1.17
N GLY A 156 -0.92 16.43 -0.96
CA GLY A 156 -1.85 15.69 -1.80
C GLY A 156 -1.70 14.17 -1.71
N GLY A 157 -0.98 13.68 -0.69
CA GLY A 157 -0.83 12.27 -0.39
C GLY A 157 -1.89 11.75 0.58
N GLN A 158 -1.72 10.50 1.02
CA GLN A 158 -2.61 9.83 1.96
C GLN A 158 -1.98 8.53 2.50
N ILE A 159 -2.50 7.98 3.60
CA ILE A 159 -2.00 6.76 4.25
C ILE A 159 -1.87 5.59 3.26
N SER A 160 -2.85 5.39 2.37
CA SER A 160 -2.87 4.25 1.45
C SER A 160 -1.69 4.22 0.47
N GLN A 161 -0.97 5.33 0.28
CA GLN A 161 0.28 5.36 -0.51
C GLN A 161 1.40 4.51 0.13
N PHE A 162 1.33 4.28 1.44
CA PHE A 162 2.25 3.44 2.18
C PHE A 162 1.79 1.97 2.29
N GLU A 163 0.66 1.57 1.69
CA GLU A 163 0.11 0.20 1.78
C GLU A 163 1.17 -0.89 1.60
N PRO A 164 2.02 -0.88 0.56
CA PRO A 164 2.99 -1.96 0.33
C PRO A 164 4.02 -2.05 1.46
N LEU A 165 4.48 -0.89 1.95
CA LEU A 165 5.48 -0.80 3.00
C LEU A 165 4.91 -1.17 4.37
N MET A 166 3.71 -0.70 4.71
CA MET A 166 3.01 -1.09 5.93
C MET A 166 2.68 -2.58 5.93
N GLY A 167 2.26 -3.13 4.78
CA GLY A 167 1.98 -4.56 4.63
C GLY A 167 3.18 -5.44 4.96
N LEU A 168 4.38 -5.02 4.56
CA LEU A 168 5.63 -5.71 4.88
C LEU A 168 6.06 -5.50 6.34
N LEU A 169 6.13 -4.25 6.81
CA LEU A 169 6.67 -3.92 8.13
C LEU A 169 5.77 -4.38 9.28
N SER A 170 4.44 -4.46 9.05
CA SER A 170 3.48 -4.97 10.06
C SER A 170 3.70 -6.46 10.41
N GLN A 171 4.52 -7.18 9.64
CA GLN A 171 4.91 -8.56 10.00
C GLN A 171 5.88 -8.62 11.18
N ALA A 172 6.53 -7.50 11.52
CA ALA A 172 7.48 -7.41 12.61
C ALA A 172 7.19 -6.27 13.59
N LEU A 173 6.41 -5.26 13.21
CA LEU A 173 6.37 -3.98 13.90
C LEU A 173 4.95 -3.47 14.12
N GLU A 174 4.80 -2.66 15.15
CA GLU A 174 3.60 -1.85 15.39
C GLU A 174 3.63 -0.61 14.48
N ILE A 175 2.50 -0.28 13.87
CA ILE A 175 2.40 0.80 12.88
C ILE A 175 1.31 1.79 13.27
N MET A 176 1.61 3.07 13.15
CA MET A 176 0.64 4.17 13.22
C MET A 176 0.78 5.09 12.02
N ALA A 177 -0.33 5.63 11.54
CA ALA A 177 -0.34 6.62 10.46
C ALA A 177 -1.54 7.55 10.60
N ILE A 178 -1.44 8.76 10.06
CA ILE A 178 -2.55 9.71 9.97
C ILE A 178 -2.63 10.31 8.56
N ASP A 179 -3.85 10.53 8.09
CA ASP A 179 -4.11 11.42 6.97
C ASP A 179 -4.06 12.85 7.52
N LEU A 180 -3.13 13.66 7.00
CA LEU A 180 -2.95 15.04 7.40
C LEU A 180 -4.23 15.86 7.10
N PRO A 181 -4.48 16.96 7.85
CA PRO A 181 -5.68 17.77 7.69
C PRO A 181 -5.97 18.13 6.22
N GLY A 182 -7.16 17.77 5.72
CA GLY A 182 -7.63 18.07 4.38
C GLY A 182 -7.20 17.08 3.27
N PHE A 183 -6.48 16.00 3.61
CA PHE A 183 -6.04 14.98 2.67
C PHE A 183 -6.57 13.58 3.00
N GLY A 184 -6.50 12.67 2.04
CA GLY A 184 -6.98 11.29 2.20
C GLY A 184 -8.40 11.22 2.74
N ASN A 185 -8.60 10.41 3.78
CA ASN A 185 -9.88 10.28 4.47
C ASN A 185 -10.08 11.34 5.56
N SER A 186 -9.09 12.21 5.83
CA SER A 186 -9.22 13.45 6.63
C SER A 186 -9.68 14.63 5.76
N CYS A 187 -10.70 14.41 4.93
CA CYS A 187 -11.10 15.34 3.87
C CYS A 187 -12.05 16.45 4.35
N LEU A 188 -12.11 17.56 3.60
CA LEU A 188 -13.07 18.65 3.83
C LEU A 188 -14.53 18.22 3.69
N ALA A 189 -14.80 17.26 2.81
CA ALA A 189 -16.11 16.70 2.60
C ALA A 189 -15.99 15.30 2.01
N PHE A 190 -16.78 14.37 2.55
CA PHE A 190 -16.97 13.07 1.92
C PHE A 190 -17.90 13.24 0.72
N ASP A 191 -17.34 13.38 -0.48
CA ASP A 191 -18.14 13.43 -1.70
C ASP A 191 -18.81 12.06 -1.93
N HIS A 192 -20.14 12.04 -2.01
CA HIS A 192 -20.92 10.84 -2.30
C HIS A 192 -20.63 10.23 -3.68
N LYS A 193 -19.87 10.92 -4.54
CA LYS A 193 -19.51 10.43 -5.88
C LYS A 193 -18.25 9.56 -5.92
N GLY A 194 -17.39 9.63 -4.90
CA GLY A 194 -16.13 8.89 -4.85
C GLY A 194 -16.28 7.54 -4.16
N LYS A 195 -15.73 6.48 -4.77
CA LYS A 195 -15.64 5.16 -4.14
C LYS A 195 -14.59 5.16 -3.04
N LEU A 196 -14.92 4.53 -1.92
CA LEU A 196 -14.12 4.39 -0.71
C LEU A 196 -14.25 2.94 -0.22
N ILE A 197 -13.15 2.28 0.15
CA ILE A 197 -13.17 0.92 0.73
C ILE A 197 -13.38 1.00 2.26
N THR A 198 -12.89 2.06 2.91
CA THR A 198 -13.11 2.27 4.33
C THR A 198 -14.54 2.71 4.63
N GLU A 199 -15.23 1.97 5.47
CA GLU A 199 -16.57 2.33 5.92
C GLU A 199 -16.47 3.29 7.12
N PHE A 200 -17.02 4.50 6.94
CA PHE A 200 -17.21 5.49 8.01
C PHE A 200 -18.70 5.65 8.29
N THR A 201 -19.06 5.75 9.57
CA THR A 201 -20.42 6.15 9.96
C THR A 201 -20.68 7.60 9.56
N GLN A 202 -21.94 8.00 9.47
CA GLN A 202 -22.28 9.39 9.13
C GLN A 202 -21.69 10.38 10.16
N ASP A 203 -21.76 10.04 11.45
CA ASP A 203 -21.19 10.87 12.52
C ASP A 203 -19.67 11.04 12.41
N GLU A 204 -18.95 9.98 12.03
CA GLU A 204 -17.50 10.06 11.80
C GLU A 204 -17.18 10.96 10.61
N ARG A 205 -17.94 10.83 9.51
CA ARG A 205 -17.77 11.65 8.31
C ARG A 205 -18.00 13.13 8.61
N ASP A 206 -19.06 13.42 9.35
CA ASP A 206 -19.42 14.78 9.73
C ASP A 206 -18.40 15.36 10.71
N SER A 207 -17.96 14.59 11.70
CA SER A 207 -16.95 15.02 12.67
C SER A 207 -15.62 15.39 12.02
N ILE A 208 -15.12 14.54 11.12
CA ILE A 208 -13.89 14.81 10.35
C ILE A 208 -14.09 16.08 9.50
N SER A 209 -15.14 16.10 8.67
CA SER A 209 -15.38 17.21 7.73
C SER A 209 -15.56 18.56 8.45
N LEU A 210 -16.32 18.59 9.55
CA LEU A 210 -16.54 19.79 10.35
C LEU A 210 -15.25 20.25 11.04
N SER A 211 -14.43 19.31 11.53
CA SER A 211 -13.15 19.64 12.14
C SER A 211 -12.21 20.31 11.13
N ILE A 212 -12.06 19.77 9.92
CA ILE A 212 -11.20 20.39 8.89
C ILE A 212 -11.76 21.76 8.44
N LYS A 213 -13.09 21.89 8.33
CA LYS A 213 -13.74 23.17 7.96
C LYS A 213 -13.57 24.26 9.02
N ALA A 214 -13.44 23.88 10.29
CA ALA A 214 -13.25 24.82 11.39
C ALA A 214 -11.83 25.41 11.43
N MET A 215 -10.85 24.73 10.83
CA MET A 215 -9.46 25.17 10.82
C MET A 215 -9.25 26.44 9.97
N SER A 216 -8.47 27.38 10.50
CA SER A 216 -8.09 28.61 9.83
C SER A 216 -7.05 28.37 8.74
N TRP A 217 -6.81 29.36 7.87
CA TRP A 217 -5.77 29.26 6.83
C TRP A 217 -4.36 29.02 7.41
N THR A 218 -4.03 29.67 8.53
CA THR A 218 -2.72 29.57 9.18
C THR A 218 -2.50 28.22 9.85
N ASP A 219 -3.56 27.48 10.19
CA ASP A 219 -3.44 26.15 10.82
C ASP A 219 -2.76 25.13 9.89
N PHE A 220 -2.77 25.38 8.58
CA PHE A 220 -2.13 24.55 7.56
C PHE A 220 -0.68 24.94 7.26
N GLU A 221 -0.13 25.92 7.98
CA GLU A 221 1.30 26.20 7.94
C GLU A 221 2.11 25.02 8.48
N THR A 222 3.31 24.81 7.90
CA THR A 222 4.09 23.60 8.18
C THR A 222 4.38 23.41 9.67
N ASP A 223 4.67 24.48 10.39
CA ASP A 223 4.98 24.39 11.82
C ASP A 223 3.75 24.06 12.67
N ASN A 224 2.55 24.49 12.27
CA ASN A 224 1.28 24.15 12.93
C ASN A 224 0.85 22.71 12.63
N ILE A 225 1.05 22.24 11.39
CA ILE A 225 0.88 20.82 11.06
C ILE A 225 1.85 19.95 11.87
N VAL A 226 3.11 20.39 12.05
CA VAL A 226 4.05 19.71 12.94
C VAL A 226 3.55 19.67 14.38
N THR A 227 2.95 20.75 14.89
CA THR A 227 2.31 20.76 16.22
C THR A 227 1.20 19.71 16.32
N ILE A 228 0.30 19.64 15.33
CA ILE A 228 -0.77 18.62 15.29
C ILE A 228 -0.18 17.20 15.34
N VAL A 229 0.89 16.94 14.58
CA VAL A 229 1.57 15.62 14.58
C VAL A 229 2.26 15.35 15.92
N LEU A 230 2.86 16.37 16.56
CA LEU A 230 3.46 16.24 17.88
C LEU A 230 2.42 15.89 18.95
N GLU A 231 1.26 16.56 18.92
CA GLU A 231 0.16 16.30 19.85
C GLU A 231 -0.46 14.92 19.61
N TYR A 232 -0.63 14.51 18.35
CA TYR A 232 -1.01 13.15 18.01
C TYR A 232 -0.06 12.12 18.63
N ILE A 233 1.25 12.29 18.46
CA ILE A 233 2.26 11.38 19.04
C ILE A 233 2.20 11.39 20.57
N ARG A 234 2.06 12.56 21.20
CA ARG A 234 2.00 12.68 22.67
C ARG A 234 0.76 12.00 23.27
N GLN A 235 -0.38 12.09 22.59
CA GLN A 235 -1.66 11.58 23.09
C GLN A 235 -1.88 10.10 22.78
N TYR A 236 -1.35 9.61 21.64
CA TYR A 236 -1.59 8.25 21.17
C TYR A 236 -0.40 7.29 21.35
N ILE A 237 0.79 7.80 21.70
CA ILE A 237 1.98 6.96 21.93
C ILE A 237 2.51 7.22 23.34
N SER A 238 2.56 6.16 24.15
CA SER A 238 3.06 6.19 25.54
C SER A 238 4.43 6.87 25.62
N LEU A 239 4.67 7.66 26.68
CA LEU A 239 5.86 8.51 26.81
C LEU A 239 7.19 7.73 26.70
N ASP A 240 7.20 6.53 27.26
CA ASP A 240 8.29 5.56 27.33
C ASP A 240 8.50 4.75 26.03
N LYS A 241 7.49 4.68 25.16
CA LYS A 241 7.59 4.05 23.84
C LYS A 241 8.40 4.87 22.85
N THR A 242 9.33 4.24 22.14
CA THR A 242 10.11 4.92 21.09
C THR A 242 9.43 4.81 19.72
N ILE A 243 9.83 5.67 18.77
CA ILE A 243 9.25 5.70 17.42
C ILE A 243 10.30 5.74 16.31
N ILE A 244 9.94 5.25 15.13
CA ILE A 244 10.66 5.49 13.88
C ILE A 244 9.72 6.29 12.98
N LEU A 245 10.20 7.41 12.42
CA LEU A 245 9.38 8.26 11.54
C LEU A 245 9.68 7.95 10.08
N VAL A 246 8.62 7.68 9.31
CA VAL A 246 8.67 7.49 7.86
C VAL A 246 7.94 8.66 7.20
N GLY A 247 8.66 9.48 6.45
CA GLY A 247 8.10 10.61 5.72
C GLY A 247 8.22 10.44 4.21
N HIS A 248 7.21 10.85 3.45
CA HIS A 248 7.31 10.97 1.98
C HIS A 248 7.13 12.42 1.52
N SER A 249 7.99 12.89 0.62
CA SER A 249 7.92 14.25 0.05
C SER A 249 7.89 15.34 1.13
N MET A 250 6.89 16.22 1.14
CA MET A 250 6.61 17.18 2.23
C MET A 250 6.63 16.53 3.64
N GLY A 251 6.15 15.29 3.75
CA GLY A 251 6.18 14.52 4.99
C GLY A 251 7.59 14.31 5.55
N THR A 252 8.64 14.34 4.71
CA THR A 252 10.04 14.25 5.19
C THR A 252 10.45 15.48 6.02
N HIS A 253 9.99 16.68 5.64
CA HIS A 253 10.23 17.91 6.40
C HIS A 253 9.42 17.93 7.70
N ILE A 254 8.15 17.49 7.65
CA ILE A 254 7.31 17.34 8.85
C ILE A 254 7.97 16.36 9.82
N SER A 255 8.33 15.16 9.37
CA SER A 255 9.02 14.15 10.20
C SER A 255 10.33 14.69 10.79
N THR A 256 11.11 15.45 10.02
CA THR A 256 12.36 16.06 10.52
C THR A 256 12.09 17.07 11.63
N LYS A 257 11.13 17.99 11.43
CA LYS A 257 10.73 18.99 12.42
C LYS A 257 10.11 18.37 13.67
N VAL A 258 9.30 17.32 13.52
CA VAL A 258 8.76 16.53 14.63
C VAL A 258 9.91 15.91 15.42
N ALA A 259 10.84 15.21 14.75
CA ALA A 259 11.96 14.54 15.41
C ALA A 259 12.90 15.52 16.13
N SER A 260 13.10 16.71 15.58
CA SER A 260 13.93 17.75 16.21
C SER A 260 13.28 18.35 17.46
N ARG A 261 11.94 18.30 17.59
CA ARG A 261 11.17 18.85 18.74
C ARG A 261 10.82 17.81 19.80
N LEU A 262 10.80 16.52 19.46
CA LEU A 262 10.57 15.46 20.43
C LEU A 262 11.74 15.33 21.43
N PRO A 263 11.50 14.78 22.63
CA PRO A 263 12.54 14.57 23.64
C PRO A 263 13.71 13.71 23.13
N GLN A 264 14.87 13.86 23.78
CA GLN A 264 16.03 12.98 23.57
C GLN A 264 15.57 11.50 23.63
N SER A 265 16.05 10.66 22.72
CA SER A 265 15.72 9.23 22.70
C SER A 265 14.23 8.88 22.52
N LYS A 266 13.35 9.82 22.16
CA LYS A 266 11.97 9.45 21.77
C LYS A 266 11.93 8.81 20.37
N VAL A 267 12.74 9.34 19.46
CA VAL A 267 12.91 8.82 18.11
C VAL A 267 14.10 7.83 18.09
N GLU A 268 13.99 6.76 17.31
CA GLU A 268 15.05 5.78 17.06
C GLU A 268 15.73 5.99 15.70
N GLY A 269 15.01 6.51 14.72
CA GLY A 269 15.56 6.83 13.40
C GLY A 269 14.56 7.48 12.46
N LEU A 270 15.04 7.84 11.28
CA LEU A 270 14.28 8.53 10.22
C LEU A 270 14.39 7.77 8.90
N ILE A 271 13.26 7.61 8.20
CA ILE A 271 13.22 7.09 6.84
C ILE A 271 12.53 8.13 5.96
N LEU A 272 13.29 8.75 5.06
CA LEU A 272 12.91 9.92 4.29
C LEU A 272 12.85 9.58 2.80
N LEU A 273 11.63 9.51 2.28
CA LEU A 273 11.30 9.07 0.92
C LEU A 273 11.08 10.28 0.01
N SER A 274 11.87 10.41 -1.06
CA SER A 274 11.87 11.54 -2.00
C SER A 274 11.80 12.92 -1.30
N PRO A 275 12.75 13.24 -0.40
CA PRO A 275 12.75 14.52 0.29
C PRO A 275 12.98 15.68 -0.71
N PRO A 276 12.20 16.76 -0.63
CA PRO A 276 12.57 18.03 -1.24
C PRO A 276 13.84 18.61 -0.61
N GLU A 277 14.38 19.65 -1.25
CA GLU A 277 15.55 20.39 -0.78
C GLU A 277 15.36 20.91 0.66
N PHE A 278 16.33 20.62 1.54
CA PHE A 278 16.42 21.19 2.88
C PHE A 278 16.98 22.61 2.83
N HIS A 279 16.57 23.46 3.78
CA HIS A 279 17.15 24.79 3.91
C HIS A 279 18.53 24.69 4.58
N ASP A 280 19.59 25.03 3.85
CA ASP A 280 20.94 25.07 4.41
C ASP A 280 21.19 26.36 5.20
N ASP A 281 21.07 26.24 6.52
CA ASP A 281 21.35 27.27 7.52
C ASP A 281 22.64 27.01 8.32
N VAL A 282 23.48 26.08 7.86
CA VAL A 282 24.68 25.62 8.60
C VAL A 282 25.97 25.93 7.85
N SER A 283 25.94 26.05 6.52
CA SER A 283 27.10 26.49 5.75
C SER A 283 27.39 28.00 5.95
N GLU A 284 28.67 28.34 6.16
CA GLU A 284 29.12 29.73 6.40
C GLU A 284 28.85 30.68 5.22
N THR A 285 28.60 30.14 4.02
CA THR A 285 28.31 30.90 2.80
C THR A 285 26.97 31.65 2.80
N ASN A 286 26.06 31.38 3.75
CA ASN A 286 24.72 31.97 3.80
C ASN A 286 24.47 32.93 5.00
N LEU A 287 25.50 33.31 5.77
CA LEU A 287 25.37 34.16 6.97
C LEU A 287 24.97 35.64 6.71
N GLY A 288 24.52 36.00 5.51
CA GLY A 288 24.13 37.39 5.17
C GLY A 288 23.04 37.57 4.11
N GLY A 289 22.38 36.49 3.66
CA GLY A 289 21.32 36.60 2.65
C GLY A 289 19.96 36.83 3.29
N VAL A 290 19.29 37.95 2.96
CA VAL A 290 17.84 38.08 3.16
C VAL A 290 17.17 36.88 2.47
N VAL A 291 16.46 36.05 3.24
CA VAL A 291 15.64 34.97 2.68
C VAL A 291 14.48 35.62 1.93
N VAL A 292 14.70 35.94 0.65
CA VAL A 292 13.62 36.24 -0.27
C VAL A 292 12.94 34.90 -0.53
N GLN A 293 11.82 34.65 0.15
CA GLN A 293 10.93 33.55 -0.25
C GLN A 293 10.62 33.75 -1.73
N PRO A 294 10.93 32.79 -2.61
CA PRO A 294 10.56 32.91 -4.01
C PRO A 294 9.04 33.12 -4.04
N ALA A 295 8.57 34.21 -4.63
CA ALA A 295 7.15 34.42 -4.83
C ALA A 295 6.64 33.18 -5.56
N HIS A 296 5.92 32.31 -4.83
CA HIS A 296 5.46 31.05 -5.39
C HIS A 296 4.65 31.40 -6.63
N ARG A 297 4.92 30.75 -7.78
CA ARG A 297 4.11 30.94 -9.00
C ARG A 297 2.61 30.68 -8.75
N PHE A 298 2.30 30.01 -7.64
CA PHE A 298 0.94 29.74 -7.15
C PHE A 298 0.43 30.72 -6.08
N ALA A 299 1.23 31.67 -5.58
CA ALA A 299 0.80 32.70 -4.63
C ALA A 299 -0.29 33.62 -5.23
N PHE A 300 -0.33 33.80 -6.55
CA PHE A 300 -1.46 34.47 -7.18
C PHE A 300 -2.79 33.72 -6.93
N PHE A 301 -2.75 32.39 -6.96
CA PHE A 301 -3.94 31.57 -6.76
C PHE A 301 -4.44 31.54 -5.32
N THR A 302 -3.61 31.87 -4.32
CA THR A 302 -4.07 31.91 -2.92
C THR A 302 -5.08 33.03 -2.68
N TYR A 303 -5.02 34.12 -3.46
CA TYR A 303 -6.04 35.18 -3.44
C TYR A 303 -7.31 34.82 -4.21
N PHE A 304 -7.23 33.86 -5.14
CA PHE A 304 -8.35 33.42 -5.97
C PHE A 304 -8.36 31.88 -6.12
N PRO A 305 -8.72 31.12 -5.06
CA PRO A 305 -8.64 29.66 -5.08
C PRO A 305 -9.42 28.99 -6.23
N TRP A 306 -10.51 29.62 -6.68
CA TRP A 306 -11.30 29.15 -7.83
C TRP A 306 -10.49 29.12 -9.14
N LEU A 307 -9.52 30.03 -9.33
CA LEU A 307 -8.62 30.03 -10.49
C LEU A 307 -7.65 28.86 -10.47
N PHE A 308 -7.26 28.37 -9.28
CA PHE A 308 -6.43 27.18 -9.17
C PHE A 308 -7.19 25.91 -9.54
N ASN A 309 -8.46 25.83 -9.15
CA ASN A 309 -9.31 24.73 -9.56
C ASN A 309 -9.53 24.71 -11.09
N VAL A 310 -9.65 25.89 -11.71
CA VAL A 310 -9.65 26.05 -13.17
C VAL A 310 -8.35 25.53 -13.78
N PHE A 311 -7.19 25.95 -13.25
CA PHE A 311 -5.88 25.46 -13.72
C PHE A 311 -5.74 23.94 -13.56
N ARG A 312 -6.14 23.38 -12.42
CA ARG A 312 -6.07 21.93 -12.17
C ARG A 312 -7.03 21.16 -13.07
N THR A 313 -8.21 21.70 -13.36
CA THR A 313 -9.11 21.09 -14.34
C THR A 313 -8.49 21.08 -15.72
N TRP A 314 -7.86 22.19 -16.14
CA TRP A 314 -7.12 22.23 -17.40
C TRP A 314 -5.99 21.19 -17.45
N ASP A 315 -5.22 21.04 -16.37
CA ASP A 315 -4.14 20.05 -16.25
C ASP A 315 -4.65 18.62 -16.35
N ARG A 316 -5.79 18.28 -15.73
CA ARG A 316 -6.38 16.93 -15.75
C ARG A 316 -7.03 16.53 -17.07
N LEU A 317 -7.36 17.49 -17.95
CA LEU A 317 -8.06 17.20 -19.22
C LEU A 317 -7.43 16.07 -20.06
N PRO A 318 -6.10 15.95 -20.20
CA PRO A 318 -5.48 14.80 -20.90
C PRO A 318 -5.61 13.46 -20.18
N GLY A 319 -6.32 13.38 -19.05
CA GLY A 319 -6.54 12.17 -18.28
C GLY A 319 -5.24 11.59 -17.72
N LEU A 320 -4.98 10.33 -18.03
CA LEU A 320 -3.79 9.59 -17.58
C LEU A 320 -2.47 10.14 -18.16
N SER A 321 -2.56 10.93 -19.22
CA SER A 321 -1.43 11.61 -19.86
C SER A 321 -1.24 13.05 -19.37
N SER A 322 -1.97 13.46 -18.32
CA SER A 322 -1.82 14.77 -17.69
C SER A 322 -0.43 15.00 -17.11
N ALA A 323 0.03 16.26 -17.11
CA ALA A 323 1.34 16.60 -16.59
C ALA A 323 1.46 16.31 -15.09
N SER A 324 0.35 16.35 -14.33
CA SER A 324 0.33 15.95 -12.92
C SER A 324 0.50 14.48 -12.63
N VAL A 325 0.08 13.62 -13.54
CA VAL A 325 0.37 12.19 -13.46
C VAL A 325 1.81 11.92 -13.88
N GLN A 326 2.24 12.47 -15.03
CA GLN A 326 3.56 12.21 -15.59
C GLN A 326 4.70 12.68 -14.69
N ARG A 327 4.57 13.84 -14.01
CA ARG A 327 5.63 14.36 -13.13
C ARG A 327 5.87 13.52 -11.87
N GLN A 328 4.87 12.74 -11.45
CA GLN A 328 4.97 11.84 -10.30
C GLN A 328 5.66 10.50 -10.67
N LEU A 329 5.67 10.18 -11.96
CA LEU A 329 6.10 8.91 -12.53
C LEU A 329 7.35 9.12 -13.41
N THR A 330 7.82 8.07 -14.09
CA THR A 330 8.97 8.12 -15.00
C THR A 330 8.59 8.61 -16.39
N LYS A 331 9.57 9.13 -17.15
CA LYS A 331 9.35 9.63 -18.52
C LYS A 331 9.15 8.52 -19.55
N GLU A 332 9.56 7.29 -19.24
CA GLU A 332 9.34 6.17 -20.15
C GLU A 332 7.86 5.78 -20.23
N ASN A 333 7.42 5.45 -21.45
CA ASN A 333 6.12 4.86 -21.79
C ASN A 333 5.80 3.54 -21.04
N ASN A 334 6.67 3.10 -20.13
CA ASN A 334 6.53 1.89 -19.31
C ASN A 334 5.80 2.12 -17.97
N SER A 335 5.38 3.35 -17.65
CA SER A 335 4.45 3.53 -16.52
C SER A 335 3.11 2.88 -16.85
N ASN A 336 2.88 1.71 -16.23
CA ASN A 336 1.69 0.88 -16.39
C ASN A 336 0.40 1.72 -16.34
N PHE A 337 -0.55 1.43 -17.23
CA PHE A 337 -1.89 2.03 -17.25
C PHE A 337 -2.50 2.16 -15.84
N TYR A 338 -2.40 1.11 -15.02
CA TYR A 338 -2.96 1.10 -13.66
C TYR A 338 -2.19 2.00 -12.68
N ILE A 339 -0.89 2.18 -12.86
CA ILE A 339 -0.08 3.13 -12.09
C ILE A 339 -0.52 4.56 -12.40
N LYS A 340 -0.66 4.89 -13.69
CA LYS A 340 -1.16 6.21 -14.12
C LYS A 340 -2.58 6.45 -13.61
N LEU A 341 -3.45 5.44 -13.73
CA LEU A 341 -4.81 5.48 -13.24
C LEU A 341 -4.87 5.73 -11.73
N ARG A 342 -4.03 5.06 -10.94
CA ARG A 342 -3.97 5.23 -9.50
C ARG A 342 -3.53 6.64 -9.12
N GLN A 343 -2.46 7.14 -9.74
CA GLN A 343 -2.00 8.50 -9.51
C GLN A 343 -3.06 9.54 -9.94
N PHE A 344 -3.76 9.29 -11.06
CA PHE A 344 -4.85 10.15 -11.52
C PHE A 344 -6.02 10.17 -10.53
N ARG A 345 -6.41 9.00 -9.99
CA ARG A 345 -7.45 8.89 -8.96
C ARG A 345 -7.12 9.70 -7.73
N TRP A 346 -5.88 9.60 -7.21
CA TRP A 346 -5.43 10.42 -6.08
C TRP A 346 -5.45 11.91 -6.39
N ASN A 347 -5.01 12.31 -7.59
CA ASN A 347 -5.04 13.72 -8.00
C ASN A 347 -6.47 14.31 -8.01
N MET A 348 -7.51 13.48 -8.13
CA MET A 348 -8.91 13.93 -8.07
C MET A 348 -9.45 14.08 -6.64
N ASP A 349 -8.96 13.30 -5.68
CA ASP A 349 -9.37 13.44 -4.26
C ASP A 349 -8.79 14.69 -3.59
N VAL A 350 -7.71 15.24 -4.17
CA VAL A 350 -6.98 16.35 -3.56
C VAL A 350 -7.72 17.66 -3.75
N ASP A 351 -8.25 18.22 -2.67
CA ASP A 351 -8.91 19.52 -2.66
C ASP A 351 -7.95 20.67 -3.02
N SER A 352 -8.42 21.58 -3.86
CA SER A 352 -7.60 22.68 -4.38
C SER A 352 -7.32 23.77 -3.34
N GLU A 353 -8.28 24.07 -2.47
CA GLU A 353 -8.13 25.08 -1.42
C GLU A 353 -7.17 24.58 -0.34
N ILE A 354 -7.30 23.32 0.07
CA ILE A 354 -6.36 22.69 1.01
C ILE A 354 -4.94 22.74 0.45
N VAL A 355 -4.72 22.33 -0.80
CA VAL A 355 -3.38 22.39 -1.40
C VAL A 355 -2.79 23.81 -1.37
N LEU A 356 -3.60 24.83 -1.66
CA LEU A 356 -3.14 26.22 -1.61
C LEU A 356 -2.78 26.66 -0.19
N LYS A 357 -3.55 26.24 0.83
CA LYS A 357 -3.26 26.50 2.24
C LYS A 357 -1.88 25.94 2.64
N TYR A 358 -1.60 24.68 2.31
CA TYR A 358 -0.29 24.07 2.55
C TYR A 358 0.83 24.73 1.75
N ILE A 359 0.63 25.04 0.45
CA ILE A 359 1.66 25.68 -0.38
C ILE A 359 2.00 27.07 0.15
N TYR A 360 0.98 27.84 0.56
CA TYR A 360 1.15 29.17 1.14
C TYR A 360 1.98 29.11 2.43
N GLY A 361 1.66 28.13 3.30
CA GLY A 361 2.31 27.93 4.58
C GLY A 361 3.51 26.98 4.57
N PHE A 362 4.04 26.61 3.40
CA PHE A 362 5.10 25.61 3.32
C PHE A 362 6.43 26.20 3.78
N SER A 363 7.04 25.59 4.80
CA SER A 363 8.39 25.93 5.27
C SER A 363 9.29 24.70 5.23
N LYS A 364 10.40 24.79 4.48
CA LYS A 364 11.40 23.72 4.41
C LYS A 364 11.99 23.47 5.80
N ALA A 365 12.17 22.19 6.14
CA ALA A 365 13.00 21.84 7.30
C ALA A 365 14.45 22.30 7.07
N ARG A 366 15.07 22.75 8.15
CA ARG A 366 16.44 23.25 8.16
C ARG A 366 17.44 22.09 8.32
N CYS A 367 18.64 22.26 7.79
CA CYS A 367 19.73 21.31 8.03
C CYS A 367 20.05 21.24 9.53
N SER A 368 20.00 22.37 10.26
CA SER A 368 20.16 22.40 11.72
C SER A 368 19.09 21.59 12.47
N GLU A 369 17.83 21.60 12.01
CA GLU A 369 16.75 20.78 12.58
C GLU A 369 17.03 19.29 12.36
N LEU A 370 17.50 18.91 11.15
CA LEU A 370 17.87 17.53 10.85
C LEU A 370 19.07 17.05 11.66
N ILE A 371 20.12 17.87 11.78
CA ILE A 371 21.28 17.58 12.64
C ILE A 371 20.81 17.37 14.09
N THR A 372 19.95 18.25 14.61
CA THR A 372 19.40 18.13 15.96
C THR A 372 18.62 16.84 16.15
N ALA A 373 17.77 16.48 15.19
CA ALA A 373 17.03 15.22 15.20
C ALA A 373 17.99 14.02 15.25
N ILE A 374 19.00 13.98 14.37
CA ILE A 374 19.98 12.90 14.28
C ILE A 374 20.77 12.74 15.58
N SER A 375 21.30 13.83 16.14
CA SER A 375 22.02 13.79 17.42
C SER A 375 21.17 13.20 18.54
N LYS A 376 19.88 13.56 18.63
CA LYS A 376 18.98 13.07 19.69
C LYS A 376 18.78 11.56 19.71
N PHE A 377 18.90 10.87 18.57
CA PHE A 377 18.72 9.41 18.51
C PHE A 377 20.00 8.62 18.27
N ASN A 378 21.05 9.23 17.70
CA ASN A 378 22.35 8.57 17.49
C ASN A 378 23.27 8.62 18.71
N ASP A 379 23.09 9.59 19.61
CA ASP A 379 23.96 9.74 20.78
C ASP A 379 23.50 8.90 21.99
N ARG A 380 22.83 7.77 21.74
CA ARG A 380 22.42 6.84 22.81
C ARG A 380 23.60 6.02 23.32
N VAL A 381 23.79 6.01 24.63
CA VAL A 381 24.87 5.28 25.31
C VAL A 381 24.81 3.77 25.04
N GLN A 382 23.60 3.22 24.83
CA GLN A 382 23.39 1.81 24.53
C GLN A 382 23.79 1.43 23.10
N ASP A 383 23.74 2.35 22.14
CA ASP A 383 23.87 2.08 20.71
C ASP A 383 25.32 2.30 20.24
N LYS A 384 26.28 1.57 20.83
CA LYS A 384 27.73 1.83 20.68
C LYS A 384 28.30 1.73 19.25
N ARG A 385 27.57 1.13 18.30
CA ARG A 385 28.11 0.77 16.96
C ARG A 385 27.30 1.30 15.79
N VAL A 386 26.15 1.94 16.05
CA VAL A 386 25.14 2.19 15.02
C VAL A 386 24.83 3.67 14.95
N TYR A 387 25.31 4.32 13.88
CA TYR A 387 25.13 5.77 13.64
C TYR A 387 24.32 6.07 12.39
N GLU A 388 24.05 5.08 11.54
CA GLU A 388 23.39 5.27 10.25
C GLU A 388 21.87 5.03 10.35
N LYS A 389 21.19 5.52 11.40
CA LYS A 389 19.75 5.32 11.63
C LYS A 389 18.84 6.26 10.81
N THR A 390 19.42 6.98 9.84
CA THR A 390 18.69 7.84 8.89
C THR A 390 18.84 7.29 7.49
N LEU A 391 17.73 6.94 6.85
CA LEU A 391 17.68 6.48 5.46
C LEU A 391 17.07 7.55 4.56
N PHE A 392 17.76 7.85 3.47
CA PHE A 392 17.21 8.58 2.33
C PHE A 392 16.96 7.64 1.16
N VAL A 393 15.77 7.72 0.56
CA VAL A 393 15.46 6.98 -0.67
C VAL A 393 14.94 7.97 -1.71
N GLY A 394 15.48 7.94 -2.93
CA GLY A 394 15.02 8.80 -4.02
C GLY A 394 15.06 8.09 -5.38
N GLY A 395 14.15 8.48 -6.28
CA GLY A 395 14.10 7.95 -7.64
C GLY A 395 15.02 8.75 -8.57
N GLU A 396 15.83 8.09 -9.39
CA GLU A 396 16.77 8.79 -10.29
C GLU A 396 16.09 9.67 -11.33
N GLU A 397 14.82 9.38 -11.66
CA GLU A 397 14.00 10.15 -12.59
C GLU A 397 12.99 11.06 -11.88
N ASP A 398 13.16 11.31 -10.57
CA ASP A 398 12.27 12.20 -9.81
C ASP A 398 12.36 13.65 -10.34
N LEU A 399 11.29 14.08 -11.03
CA LEU A 399 11.17 15.43 -11.58
C LEU A 399 10.65 16.46 -10.57
N MET A 400 10.13 16.00 -9.42
CA MET A 400 9.56 16.84 -8.37
C MET A 400 10.61 17.21 -7.33
N THR A 401 11.38 16.21 -6.89
CA THR A 401 12.44 16.32 -5.89
C THR A 401 13.67 15.57 -6.36
N PRO A 402 14.49 16.16 -7.25
CA PRO A 402 15.62 15.46 -7.85
C PRO A 402 16.62 14.95 -6.80
N VAL A 403 17.20 13.76 -7.04
CA VAL A 403 18.13 13.06 -6.11
C VAL A 403 19.37 13.88 -5.71
N ARG A 404 19.72 14.92 -6.47
CA ARG A 404 20.80 15.87 -6.11
C ARG A 404 20.57 16.50 -4.73
N HIS A 405 19.31 16.71 -4.31
CA HIS A 405 18.98 17.26 -3.01
C HIS A 405 19.34 16.30 -1.87
N ILE A 406 19.27 14.99 -2.12
CA ILE A 406 19.75 13.97 -1.18
C ILE A 406 21.27 14.06 -1.08
N ASP A 407 21.98 14.20 -2.20
CA ASP A 407 23.44 14.32 -2.20
C ASP A 407 23.93 15.56 -1.45
N GLU A 408 23.28 16.71 -1.68
CA GLU A 408 23.55 17.97 -1.00
C GLU A 408 23.40 17.84 0.52
N VAL A 409 22.25 17.32 1.00
CA VAL A 409 22.02 17.20 2.45
C VAL A 409 22.91 16.14 3.10
N VAL A 410 23.18 15.01 2.43
CA VAL A 410 24.09 13.97 2.93
C VAL A 410 25.50 14.54 3.09
N SER A 411 25.98 15.32 2.12
CA SER A 411 27.29 15.97 2.21
C SER A 411 27.38 16.94 3.41
N ILE A 412 26.32 17.71 3.67
CA ILE A 412 26.26 18.63 4.82
C ILE A 412 26.32 17.83 6.14
N LEU A 413 25.56 16.73 6.24
CA LEU A 413 25.52 15.90 7.43
C LEU A 413 26.86 15.21 7.69
N GLU A 414 27.46 14.58 6.69
CA GLU A 414 28.74 13.89 6.84
C GLU A 414 29.86 14.87 7.24
N SER A 415 29.86 16.07 6.65
CA SER A 415 30.78 17.16 7.03
C SER A 415 30.56 17.59 8.49
N LYS A 416 29.31 17.79 8.91
CA LYS A 416 28.98 18.25 10.26
C LYS A 416 29.32 17.22 11.35
N PHE A 417 29.04 15.95 11.11
CA PHE A 417 29.26 14.88 12.09
C PHE A 417 30.69 14.31 12.04
N GLY A 418 31.46 14.60 10.99
CA GLY A 418 32.80 14.04 10.78
C GLY A 418 32.81 12.52 10.59
N LYS A 419 31.65 11.92 10.33
CA LYS A 419 31.44 10.48 10.12
C LYS A 419 30.13 10.26 9.36
N LYS A 420 30.00 9.08 8.77
CA LYS A 420 28.75 8.66 8.12
C LYS A 420 27.64 8.44 9.16
N VAL A 421 26.56 9.20 9.04
CA VAL A 421 25.37 9.11 9.92
C VAL A 421 24.08 8.78 9.18
N THR A 422 24.15 8.67 7.86
CA THR A 422 23.01 8.41 6.99
C THR A 422 23.34 7.34 5.96
N HIS A 423 22.30 6.70 5.45
CA HIS A 423 22.36 5.84 4.28
C HIS A 423 21.49 6.48 3.19
N SER A 424 21.97 6.50 1.94
CA SER A 424 21.21 7.02 0.80
C SER A 424 21.12 5.97 -0.30
N ILE A 425 19.91 5.79 -0.83
CA ILE A 425 19.61 4.81 -1.87
C ILE A 425 18.91 5.52 -3.02
N LYS A 426 19.52 5.46 -4.21
CA LYS A 426 18.97 5.99 -5.45
C LYS A 426 18.46 4.84 -6.29
N ILE A 427 17.22 4.94 -6.76
CA ILE A 427 16.54 3.84 -7.44
C ILE A 427 16.38 4.20 -8.92
N PRO A 428 16.97 3.42 -9.84
CA PRO A 428 16.87 3.70 -11.27
C PRO A 428 15.45 3.48 -11.78
N ASN A 429 15.06 4.23 -12.79
CA ASN A 429 13.75 4.15 -13.46
C ASN A 429 12.58 4.28 -12.46
N VAL A 430 12.68 5.23 -11.54
CA VAL A 430 11.61 5.56 -10.58
C VAL A 430 11.51 7.08 -10.47
N GLY A 431 10.27 7.59 -10.47
CA GLY A 431 9.95 9.00 -10.25
C GLY A 431 9.72 9.32 -8.77
N HIS A 432 8.80 10.26 -8.49
CA HIS A 432 8.50 10.70 -7.13
C HIS A 432 7.64 9.72 -6.32
N SER A 433 6.69 9.05 -6.98
CA SER A 433 5.81 8.06 -6.36
C SER A 433 6.51 6.71 -6.23
N LEU A 434 7.52 6.64 -5.35
CA LEU A 434 8.39 5.49 -5.11
C LEU A 434 7.57 4.20 -4.91
N LEU A 435 6.76 4.15 -3.84
CA LEU A 435 6.00 2.96 -3.43
C LEU A 435 4.89 2.56 -4.41
N LEU A 436 4.50 3.46 -5.31
CA LEU A 436 3.58 3.12 -6.41
C LEU A 436 4.32 2.48 -7.59
N SER A 437 5.57 2.89 -7.83
CA SER A 437 6.35 2.48 -9.02
C SER A 437 7.05 1.14 -8.84
N LYS A 438 7.71 0.92 -7.69
CA LYS A 438 8.44 -0.34 -7.38
C LYS A 438 8.18 -0.80 -5.93
N PRO A 439 6.92 -1.08 -5.55
CA PRO A 439 6.51 -1.31 -4.17
C PRO A 439 7.40 -2.35 -3.44
N GLU A 440 7.53 -3.54 -4.00
CA GLU A 440 8.18 -4.68 -3.32
C GLU A 440 9.69 -4.42 -3.13
N PHE A 441 10.35 -3.88 -4.15
CA PHE A 441 11.77 -3.56 -4.10
C PHE A 441 12.06 -2.49 -3.04
N ILE A 442 11.30 -1.40 -3.06
CA ILE A 442 11.49 -0.29 -2.11
C ILE A 442 11.19 -0.76 -0.68
N SER A 443 10.11 -1.50 -0.48
CA SER A 443 9.78 -2.04 0.84
C SER A 443 10.87 -2.99 1.36
N GLY A 444 11.41 -3.88 0.52
CA GLY A 444 12.50 -4.77 0.90
C GLY A 444 13.79 -4.02 1.24
N VAL A 445 14.12 -2.97 0.50
CA VAL A 445 15.27 -2.10 0.77
C VAL A 445 15.13 -1.40 2.13
N ILE A 446 13.93 -0.89 2.44
CA ILE A 446 13.65 -0.23 3.73
C ILE A 446 13.72 -1.25 4.88
N LEU A 447 13.13 -2.43 4.72
CA LEU A 447 13.23 -3.50 5.72
C LEU A 447 14.69 -3.88 5.98
N ASN A 448 15.50 -4.06 4.94
CA ASN A 448 16.92 -4.36 5.08
C ASN A 448 17.68 -3.26 5.83
N HIS A 449 17.34 -1.98 5.61
CA HIS A 449 17.91 -0.90 6.40
C HIS A 449 17.51 -1.00 7.88
N VAL A 450 16.21 -1.22 8.15
CA VAL A 450 15.70 -1.36 9.52
C VAL A 450 16.39 -2.54 10.23
N GLU A 451 16.57 -3.68 9.57
CA GLU A 451 17.22 -4.86 10.16
C GLU A 451 18.73 -4.68 10.36
N SER A 452 19.42 -4.03 9.43
CA SER A 452 20.89 -3.94 9.45
C SER A 452 21.46 -2.72 10.15
N LYS A 453 20.67 -1.62 10.22
CA LYS A 453 21.12 -0.32 10.73
C LYS A 453 20.45 0.09 12.02
N PHE A 454 19.59 -0.73 12.62
CA PHE A 454 19.07 -0.46 13.97
C PHE A 454 19.65 -1.48 14.97
N PRO A 455 19.71 -1.13 16.27
CA PRO A 455 20.19 -2.04 17.30
C PRO A 455 19.42 -3.36 17.34
N GLU A 456 20.15 -4.49 17.43
CA GLU A 456 19.56 -5.84 17.47
C GLU A 456 18.57 -6.03 18.63
N ARG A 457 18.79 -5.32 19.76
CA ARG A 457 17.89 -5.29 20.92
C ARG A 457 16.45 -4.85 20.59
N LEU A 458 16.24 -4.13 19.50
CA LEU A 458 14.91 -3.65 19.11
C LEU A 458 14.10 -4.72 18.38
N HIS A 459 14.72 -5.84 17.98
CA HIS A 459 14.03 -7.00 17.44
C HIS A 459 13.11 -6.73 16.22
N LEU A 460 13.60 -5.88 15.31
CA LEU A 460 12.81 -5.33 14.19
C LEU A 460 12.65 -6.25 12.97
N SER A 461 12.87 -7.56 13.12
CA SER A 461 12.85 -8.50 11.99
C SER A 461 11.65 -9.45 12.05
N PRO A 462 11.04 -9.80 10.90
CA PRO A 462 10.00 -10.84 10.85
C PRO A 462 10.53 -12.19 11.36
N ALA A 463 11.82 -12.47 11.15
CA ALA A 463 12.47 -13.69 11.61
C ALA A 463 12.43 -13.84 13.14
N TRP A 464 12.64 -12.75 13.89
CA TRP A 464 12.54 -12.77 15.34
C TRP A 464 11.09 -13.03 15.80
N VAL A 465 10.10 -12.35 15.20
CA VAL A 465 8.68 -12.59 15.52
C VAL A 465 8.28 -14.04 15.29
N LEU A 466 8.76 -14.66 14.20
CA LEU A 466 8.50 -16.07 13.91
C LEU A 466 9.13 -16.99 14.96
N LYS A 467 10.36 -16.71 15.39
CA LYS A 467 11.04 -17.44 16.46
C LYS A 467 10.22 -17.42 17.76
N VAL A 468 9.75 -16.24 18.17
CA VAL A 468 8.94 -16.07 19.40
C VAL A 468 7.60 -16.81 19.29
N LYS A 469 6.91 -16.73 18.14
CA LYS A 469 5.66 -17.46 17.90
C LYS A 469 5.86 -18.98 18.01
N ALA A 470 6.95 -19.51 17.48
CA ALA A 470 7.28 -20.93 17.56
C ALA A 470 7.51 -21.37 19.01
N GLU A 471 8.21 -20.55 19.80
CA GLU A 471 8.49 -20.83 21.22
C GLU A 471 7.21 -20.85 22.06
N ILE A 472 6.33 -19.84 21.90
CA ILE A 472 5.03 -19.75 22.60
C ILE A 472 4.13 -20.94 22.26
N SER A 473 4.02 -21.29 20.97
CA SER A 473 3.08 -22.32 20.54
C SER A 473 3.53 -23.75 20.86
N GLY A 474 4.76 -23.94 21.36
CA GLY A 474 5.32 -25.25 21.72
C GLY A 474 5.21 -26.27 20.59
N ASP A 475 5.27 -25.79 19.34
CA ASP A 475 4.99 -26.51 18.10
C ASP A 475 3.59 -27.18 17.98
N LYS A 476 2.70 -27.08 18.98
CA LYS A 476 1.37 -27.74 18.96
C LYS A 476 0.43 -27.15 17.92
N TRP A 477 0.49 -25.83 17.73
CA TRP A 477 -0.26 -25.15 16.66
C TRP A 477 0.36 -25.41 15.29
N GLY A 478 1.69 -25.46 15.24
CA GLY A 478 2.46 -25.95 14.08
C GLY A 478 1.99 -27.33 13.65
N LEU A 479 1.88 -28.28 14.59
CA LEU A 479 1.44 -29.66 14.37
C LEU A 479 -0.04 -29.78 13.93
N LYS A 480 -0.98 -29.03 14.53
CA LYS A 480 -2.39 -29.04 14.11
C LYS A 480 -2.54 -28.46 12.69
N ASN A 481 -1.86 -27.35 12.43
CA ASN A 481 -1.86 -26.76 11.09
C ASN A 481 -1.10 -27.61 10.10
N GLU A 482 -0.04 -28.30 10.51
CA GLU A 482 0.71 -29.23 9.68
C GLU A 482 -0.14 -30.45 9.34
N GLN A 483 -0.85 -31.03 10.29
CA GLN A 483 -1.80 -32.11 10.01
C GLN A 483 -2.91 -31.65 9.05
N LYS A 484 -3.45 -30.44 9.25
CA LYS A 484 -4.44 -29.83 8.33
C LYS A 484 -3.82 -29.59 6.94
N TRP A 485 -2.61 -29.04 6.90
CA TRP A 485 -1.87 -28.68 5.69
C TRP A 485 -1.45 -29.94 4.90
N SER A 486 -1.03 -31.00 5.57
CA SER A 486 -0.62 -32.27 4.94
C SER A 486 -1.80 -32.99 4.29
N LYS A 487 -3.03 -32.82 4.83
CA LYS A 487 -4.26 -33.36 4.24
C LYS A 487 -4.78 -32.53 3.06
N ILE A 488 -4.29 -31.30 2.86
CA ILE A 488 -4.73 -30.42 1.78
C ILE A 488 -4.07 -30.81 0.47
N LYS A 489 -4.88 -30.92 -0.59
CA LYS A 489 -4.42 -31.14 -1.97
C LYS A 489 -3.30 -30.14 -2.32
N LEU A 490 -2.14 -30.69 -2.69
CA LEU A 490 -0.90 -29.94 -2.91
C LEU A 490 -1.09 -28.85 -4.00
N LEU A 491 -1.47 -29.31 -5.18
CA LEU A 491 -1.58 -28.54 -6.42
C LEU A 491 -2.97 -28.78 -7.02
N SER A 492 -3.56 -27.78 -7.66
CA SER A 492 -4.81 -27.96 -8.41
C SER A 492 -4.55 -28.81 -9.65
N ALA A 493 -5.58 -29.50 -10.14
CA ALA A 493 -5.56 -29.95 -11.53
C ALA A 493 -5.57 -28.73 -12.48
N ASN A 494 -5.50 -28.96 -13.78
CA ASN A 494 -5.78 -27.89 -14.72
C ASN A 494 -7.21 -27.37 -14.51
N ILE A 495 -7.35 -26.06 -14.42
CA ILE A 495 -8.65 -25.40 -14.35
C ILE A 495 -9.20 -25.37 -15.77
N THR A 496 -10.37 -25.96 -15.98
CA THR A 496 -10.97 -26.09 -17.31
C THR A 496 -12.43 -25.67 -17.32
N ARG A 497 -12.92 -25.22 -18.47
CA ARG A 497 -14.35 -25.07 -18.75
C ARG A 497 -14.74 -25.79 -20.05
N ARG A 498 -16.04 -25.81 -20.37
CA ARG A 498 -16.59 -26.42 -21.60
C ARG A 498 -16.10 -27.86 -21.80
N ASN A 499 -16.27 -28.69 -20.78
CA ASN A 499 -15.88 -30.12 -20.77
C ASN A 499 -14.39 -30.37 -21.06
N GLY A 500 -13.50 -29.47 -20.63
CA GLY A 500 -12.05 -29.68 -20.76
C GLY A 500 -11.44 -29.13 -22.06
N THR A 501 -12.23 -28.51 -22.94
CA THR A 501 -11.74 -27.97 -24.21
C THR A 501 -10.93 -26.68 -24.05
N GLU A 502 -11.22 -25.89 -23.01
CA GLU A 502 -10.49 -24.69 -22.67
C GLU A 502 -9.82 -24.83 -21.31
N ARG A 503 -8.55 -24.45 -21.23
CA ARG A 503 -7.70 -24.64 -20.07
C ARG A 503 -7.05 -23.32 -19.67
N ALA A 504 -7.16 -22.98 -18.39
CA ALA A 504 -6.45 -21.83 -17.85
C ALA A 504 -4.95 -22.12 -17.69
N PRO A 505 -4.07 -21.12 -17.90
CA PRO A 505 -2.63 -21.26 -17.69
C PRO A 505 -2.23 -21.05 -16.22
N LEU A 506 -3.20 -21.01 -15.30
CA LEU A 506 -2.99 -20.81 -13.86
C LEU A 506 -3.36 -22.06 -13.06
N LEU A 507 -2.58 -22.30 -12.00
CA LEU A 507 -2.82 -23.38 -11.04
C LEU A 507 -2.86 -22.83 -9.61
N GLY A 508 -3.70 -23.42 -8.76
CA GLY A 508 -3.77 -23.09 -7.34
C GLY A 508 -2.98 -24.09 -6.47
N MET A 509 -2.07 -23.60 -5.65
CA MET A 509 -1.22 -24.43 -4.79
C MET A 509 -1.28 -23.97 -3.34
N LYS A 510 -1.04 -24.88 -2.38
CA LYS A 510 -0.70 -24.48 -1.00
C LYS A 510 0.78 -24.06 -0.94
N THR A 511 1.19 -23.21 0.01
CA THR A 511 2.60 -22.79 0.16
C THR A 511 3.54 -24.00 0.25
N LEU A 512 4.72 -23.96 -0.37
CA LEU A 512 5.76 -25.01 -0.27
C LEU A 512 6.49 -24.96 1.08
N ARG A 513 7.28 -25.99 1.40
CA ARG A 513 8.20 -25.98 2.55
C ARG A 513 9.54 -26.58 2.14
N GLU A 514 10.66 -25.96 2.51
CA GLU A 514 11.99 -26.38 2.07
C GLU A 514 12.28 -27.87 2.37
N GLY A 515 11.95 -28.32 3.58
CA GLY A 515 12.22 -29.68 4.04
C GLY A 515 11.13 -30.72 3.76
N ASP A 516 10.06 -30.37 3.03
CA ASP A 516 8.97 -31.33 2.76
C ASP A 516 9.33 -32.25 1.60
N VAL A 517 9.23 -33.57 1.83
CA VAL A 517 9.60 -34.60 0.85
C VAL A 517 8.73 -34.55 -0.41
N ASN A 518 7.46 -34.18 -0.28
CA ASN A 518 6.47 -34.24 -1.37
C ASN A 518 6.07 -32.85 -1.90
N HIS A 519 6.33 -31.78 -1.14
CA HIS A 519 5.84 -30.42 -1.42
C HIS A 519 6.89 -29.33 -1.08
N SER A 520 8.10 -29.53 -1.58
CA SER A 520 9.25 -28.59 -1.57
C SER A 520 9.54 -28.02 -2.97
N PRO A 521 10.39 -26.97 -3.08
CA PRO A 521 10.85 -26.47 -4.38
C PRO A 521 11.40 -27.58 -5.29
N SER A 522 12.26 -28.46 -4.76
CA SER A 522 12.84 -29.58 -5.51
C SER A 522 11.79 -30.60 -5.93
N ALA A 523 10.82 -30.93 -5.07
CA ALA A 523 9.73 -31.84 -5.43
C ALA A 523 8.84 -31.27 -6.54
N LEU A 524 8.60 -29.94 -6.51
CA LEU A 524 7.83 -29.26 -7.54
C LEU A 524 8.58 -29.21 -8.88
N GLU A 525 9.88 -28.90 -8.86
CA GLU A 525 10.76 -28.98 -10.04
C GLU A 525 10.75 -30.38 -10.63
N ALA A 526 11.01 -31.42 -9.83
CA ALA A 526 11.02 -32.80 -10.28
C ALA A 526 9.67 -33.22 -10.90
N ARG A 527 8.54 -32.75 -10.35
CA ARG A 527 7.20 -33.03 -10.89
C ARG A 527 7.03 -32.52 -12.32
N PHE A 528 7.63 -31.38 -12.68
CA PHE A 528 7.49 -30.77 -14.01
C PHE A 528 8.66 -31.05 -14.96
N TYR A 529 9.87 -31.18 -14.44
CA TYR A 529 11.13 -31.23 -15.19
C TYR A 529 11.96 -32.50 -14.98
N GLY A 530 11.58 -33.40 -14.06
CA GLY A 530 12.33 -34.63 -13.81
C GLY A 530 12.27 -35.64 -14.96
N ASP A 531 13.37 -36.35 -15.18
CA ASP A 531 13.50 -37.45 -16.15
C ASP A 531 12.73 -38.69 -15.67
N HIS A 532 11.41 -38.69 -15.85
CA HIS A 532 10.62 -39.91 -15.71
C HIS A 532 10.08 -40.36 -17.07
N HIS A 533 10.89 -41.19 -17.73
CA HIS A 533 10.55 -41.99 -18.92
C HIS A 533 9.62 -43.19 -18.62
N HIS A 534 8.92 -43.22 -17.48
CA HIS A 534 7.93 -44.25 -17.17
C HIS A 534 6.51 -43.66 -17.14
N ASP A 535 6.01 -43.37 -18.34
CA ASP A 535 4.63 -42.97 -18.62
C ASP A 535 3.70 -44.21 -18.65
N SER A 536 3.87 -45.11 -17.67
CA SER A 536 3.21 -46.42 -17.64
C SER A 536 2.63 -46.78 -16.27
N ASP A 537 2.14 -45.79 -15.52
CA ASP A 537 1.17 -46.00 -14.44
C ASP A 537 0.42 -44.69 -14.10
N ASN A 538 -0.79 -44.53 -14.65
CA ASN A 538 -1.96 -43.85 -14.07
C ASN A 538 -1.78 -42.66 -13.09
N ASN A 539 -0.84 -41.74 -13.31
CA ASN A 539 -0.74 -40.53 -12.49
C ASN A 539 -1.65 -39.42 -13.04
N TYR A 540 -2.96 -39.59 -12.87
CA TYR A 540 -4.04 -38.65 -13.26
C TYR A 540 -3.92 -37.22 -12.66
N ASP A 541 -2.85 -36.93 -11.91
CA ASP A 541 -2.76 -35.76 -11.05
C ASP A 541 -1.70 -34.73 -11.52
N LYS A 542 -0.91 -34.99 -12.59
CA LYS A 542 0.01 -33.98 -13.16
C LYS A 542 -0.74 -33.04 -14.11
N PRO A 543 -0.76 -31.72 -13.84
CA PRO A 543 -1.35 -30.76 -14.78
C PRO A 543 -0.60 -30.78 -16.11
N LYS A 544 -1.34 -30.77 -17.22
CA LYS A 544 -0.81 -30.60 -18.57
C LYS A 544 -0.30 -29.16 -18.77
N GLY A 545 0.92 -29.04 -19.28
CA GLY A 545 1.65 -27.79 -19.50
C GLY A 545 2.97 -27.75 -18.71
N LYS A 546 3.77 -26.71 -18.91
CA LYS A 546 5.09 -26.57 -18.30
C LYS A 546 5.12 -25.42 -17.29
N LEU A 547 5.46 -25.74 -16.04
CA LEU A 547 5.49 -24.76 -14.96
C LEU A 547 6.71 -23.84 -15.07
N ILE A 548 6.50 -22.55 -15.31
CA ILE A 548 7.59 -21.58 -15.49
C ILE A 548 7.77 -20.64 -14.29
N ALA A 549 6.74 -20.46 -13.46
CA ALA A 549 6.78 -19.52 -12.36
C ALA A 549 5.87 -19.87 -11.19
N VAL A 550 6.25 -19.37 -10.03
CA VAL A 550 5.46 -19.38 -8.78
C VAL A 550 5.21 -17.93 -8.36
N VAL A 551 3.94 -17.59 -8.17
CA VAL A 551 3.47 -16.31 -7.64
C VAL A 551 2.97 -16.50 -6.21
N ASP A 552 3.73 -15.98 -5.26
CA ASP A 552 3.39 -16.00 -3.85
C ASP A 552 2.60 -14.74 -3.47
N ILE A 553 1.30 -14.94 -3.20
CA ILE A 553 0.38 -13.87 -2.79
C ILE A 553 0.24 -13.73 -1.27
N SER A 554 0.98 -14.51 -0.49
CA SER A 554 0.99 -14.37 0.97
C SER A 554 1.61 -13.04 1.41
N ALA A 555 1.31 -12.58 2.63
CA ALA A 555 1.97 -11.39 3.18
C ALA A 555 3.38 -11.72 3.69
N ASP A 556 3.55 -12.93 4.23
CA ASP A 556 4.77 -13.38 4.91
C ASP A 556 5.90 -13.75 3.94
N ILE A 557 7.14 -13.78 4.43
CA ILE A 557 8.27 -14.35 3.68
C ILE A 557 8.00 -15.87 3.48
N PRO A 558 8.24 -16.45 2.29
CA PRO A 558 7.99 -17.87 2.06
C PRO A 558 8.85 -18.75 2.98
N PRO A 559 8.32 -19.87 3.49
CA PRO A 559 9.06 -20.84 4.32
C PRO A 559 9.94 -21.79 3.47
N TYR A 560 10.34 -21.32 2.30
CA TYR A 560 11.19 -22.01 1.35
C TYR A 560 12.07 -20.98 0.64
N SER A 561 13.24 -21.40 0.17
CA SER A 561 14.18 -20.53 -0.53
C SER A 561 13.78 -20.45 -2.02
N PRO A 562 13.47 -19.27 -2.54
CA PRO A 562 13.27 -19.08 -3.98
C PRO A 562 14.47 -19.49 -4.85
N LYS A 563 15.68 -19.52 -4.27
CA LYS A 563 16.91 -19.91 -4.98
C LYS A 563 17.02 -21.43 -5.20
N SER A 564 16.15 -22.22 -4.56
CA SER A 564 16.13 -23.68 -4.71
C SER A 564 15.46 -24.13 -6.00
N PHE A 565 14.88 -23.20 -6.77
CA PHE A 565 14.39 -23.47 -8.12
C PHE A 565 15.48 -23.29 -9.18
N GLU A 566 15.46 -24.14 -10.20
CA GLU A 566 16.38 -24.10 -11.33
C GLU A 566 15.69 -23.54 -12.58
N HIS A 567 14.49 -24.04 -12.88
CA HIS A 567 13.71 -23.64 -14.05
C HIS A 567 12.56 -22.71 -13.69
N ILE A 568 12.02 -22.83 -12.48
CA ILE A 568 10.84 -22.11 -12.03
C ILE A 568 11.24 -20.77 -11.41
N LYS A 569 10.70 -19.66 -11.90
CA LYS A 569 10.97 -18.33 -11.33
C LYS A 569 10.00 -17.99 -10.21
N TYR A 570 10.49 -17.41 -9.12
CA TYR A 570 9.67 -16.94 -8.00
C TYR A 570 9.34 -15.46 -8.11
N TYR A 571 8.08 -15.11 -7.85
CA TYR A 571 7.59 -13.74 -7.80
C TYR A 571 6.72 -13.52 -6.56
N LYS A 572 6.90 -12.39 -5.89
CA LYS A 572 6.08 -11.97 -4.75
C LYS A 572 4.99 -11.00 -5.22
N CYS A 573 3.75 -11.23 -4.81
CA CYS A 573 2.60 -10.35 -5.05
C CYS A 573 1.71 -10.29 -3.81
N ALA A 574 2.25 -9.72 -2.72
CA ALA A 574 1.65 -9.80 -1.40
C ALA A 574 0.22 -9.23 -1.34
N THR A 575 -0.64 -9.91 -0.57
CA THR A 575 -2.01 -9.47 -0.26
C THR A 575 -2.28 -9.48 1.23
N VAL A 576 -3.24 -8.66 1.66
CA VAL A 576 -3.64 -8.58 3.07
C VAL A 576 -4.24 -9.91 3.54
N SER A 577 -3.76 -10.41 4.67
CA SER A 577 -4.25 -11.68 5.23
C SER A 577 -5.69 -11.58 5.70
N LYS A 578 -6.48 -12.61 5.38
CA LYS A 578 -7.91 -12.78 5.70
C LYS A 578 -8.87 -11.74 5.10
N VAL A 579 -8.39 -10.83 4.27
CA VAL A 579 -9.23 -9.84 3.57
C VAL A 579 -9.34 -10.23 2.10
N VAL A 580 -10.48 -9.92 1.49
CA VAL A 580 -10.65 -10.11 0.04
C VAL A 580 -9.74 -9.12 -0.70
N PRO A 581 -8.90 -9.57 -1.65
CA PRO A 581 -8.10 -8.68 -2.46
C PRO A 581 -8.99 -7.64 -3.17
N ASP A 582 -8.73 -6.36 -2.90
CA ASP A 582 -9.40 -5.26 -3.59
C ASP A 582 -9.04 -5.23 -5.08
N ALA A 583 -9.71 -4.36 -5.83
CA ALA A 583 -9.48 -4.24 -7.28
C ALA A 583 -8.03 -3.89 -7.63
N GLN A 584 -7.32 -3.18 -6.74
CA GLN A 584 -5.92 -2.82 -6.97
C GLN A 584 -5.01 -4.03 -6.82
N ALA A 585 -5.18 -4.79 -5.74
CA ALA A 585 -4.46 -6.04 -5.55
C ALA A 585 -4.73 -7.04 -6.69
N ALA A 586 -5.97 -7.14 -7.18
CA ALA A 586 -6.32 -7.97 -8.32
C ALA A 586 -5.60 -7.54 -9.62
N ARG A 587 -5.52 -6.23 -9.91
CA ARG A 587 -4.80 -5.73 -11.09
C ARG A 587 -3.29 -5.88 -11.00
N ARG A 588 -2.70 -5.64 -9.82
CA ARG A 588 -1.27 -5.90 -9.58
C ARG A 588 -0.96 -7.37 -9.88
N PHE A 589 -1.81 -8.27 -9.39
CA PHE A 589 -1.71 -9.70 -9.68
C PHE A 589 -1.86 -10.01 -11.17
N ILE A 590 -2.95 -9.56 -11.82
CA ILE A 590 -3.19 -9.83 -13.25
C ILE A 590 -2.04 -9.30 -14.12
N GLN A 591 -1.55 -8.10 -13.83
CA GLN A 591 -0.41 -7.54 -14.54
C GLN A 591 0.83 -8.40 -14.39
N LEU A 592 1.18 -8.78 -13.15
CA LEU A 592 2.35 -9.62 -12.91
C LEU A 592 2.26 -10.92 -13.71
N ILE A 593 1.08 -11.53 -13.75
CA ILE A 593 0.82 -12.74 -14.55
C ILE A 593 1.07 -12.48 -16.05
N ASP A 594 0.52 -11.39 -16.59
CA ASP A 594 0.73 -11.02 -18.00
C ASP A 594 2.21 -10.73 -18.31
N ASP A 595 2.93 -10.04 -17.43
CA ASP A 595 4.35 -9.73 -17.58
C ASP A 595 5.21 -11.01 -17.58
N ILE A 596 4.87 -11.97 -16.71
CA ILE A 596 5.54 -13.28 -16.68
C ILE A 596 5.32 -14.01 -18.01
N PHE A 597 4.08 -14.05 -18.52
CA PHE A 597 3.79 -14.69 -19.81
C PHE A 597 4.47 -13.98 -20.99
N ALA A 598 4.52 -12.65 -20.99
CA ALA A 598 5.22 -11.88 -22.02
C ALA A 598 6.75 -12.11 -22.01
N SER A 599 7.31 -12.55 -20.87
CA SER A 599 8.74 -12.80 -20.72
C SER A 599 9.21 -14.19 -21.18
N THR A 600 8.30 -15.04 -21.68
CA THR A 600 8.61 -16.42 -22.08
C THR A 600 8.13 -16.72 -23.50
N ASN A 601 8.81 -17.67 -24.16
CA ASN A 601 8.40 -18.25 -25.44
C ASN A 601 7.95 -19.72 -25.30
N GLU A 602 7.75 -20.19 -24.07
CA GLU A 602 7.28 -21.55 -23.81
C GLU A 602 5.86 -21.74 -24.41
N PRO A 603 5.61 -22.77 -25.25
CA PRO A 603 4.32 -22.94 -25.95
C PRO A 603 3.10 -23.20 -25.05
N ASP A 604 3.30 -23.82 -23.88
CA ASP A 604 2.23 -24.14 -22.93
C ASP A 604 2.63 -23.78 -21.49
N PRO A 605 2.82 -22.48 -21.19
CA PRO A 605 3.36 -22.04 -19.92
C PRO A 605 2.29 -22.08 -18.83
N LEU A 606 2.68 -22.58 -17.65
CA LEU A 606 1.87 -22.59 -16.45
C LEU A 606 2.49 -21.70 -15.38
N ILE A 607 1.64 -20.99 -14.65
CA ILE A 607 2.01 -20.25 -13.44
C ILE A 607 1.22 -20.82 -12.26
N VAL A 608 1.94 -21.13 -11.18
CA VAL A 608 1.32 -21.52 -9.92
C VAL A 608 1.12 -20.30 -9.04
N VAL A 609 -0.06 -20.18 -8.44
CA VAL A 609 -0.40 -19.14 -7.48
C VAL A 609 -0.64 -19.79 -6.12
N HIS A 610 -0.02 -19.26 -5.06
CA HIS A 610 -0.30 -19.74 -3.72
C HIS A 610 -0.38 -18.62 -2.68
N CYS A 611 -1.28 -18.84 -1.73
CA CYS A 611 -1.18 -18.28 -0.39
C CYS A 611 -0.87 -19.45 0.56
N HIS A 612 -1.18 -19.33 1.86
CA HIS A 612 -0.97 -20.40 2.83
C HIS A 612 -1.58 -21.76 2.42
N TYR A 613 -2.89 -21.84 2.25
CA TYR A 613 -3.61 -23.10 1.92
C TYR A 613 -4.02 -23.21 0.45
N GLY A 614 -3.91 -22.14 -0.32
CA GLY A 614 -4.25 -22.16 -1.75
C GLY A 614 -5.74 -22.17 -2.09
N PHE A 615 -6.64 -21.72 -1.19
CA PHE A 615 -8.09 -21.73 -1.40
C PHE A 615 -8.69 -20.33 -1.61
N ASN A 616 -8.85 -19.53 -0.55
CA ASN A 616 -9.65 -18.29 -0.63
C ASN A 616 -9.02 -17.20 -1.48
N ARG A 617 -7.94 -16.55 -1.01
CA ARG A 617 -7.24 -15.49 -1.76
C ARG A 617 -6.68 -16.00 -3.10
N THR A 618 -6.18 -17.23 -3.11
CA THR A 618 -5.66 -17.89 -4.32
C THR A 618 -6.77 -18.10 -5.35
N GLY A 619 -7.87 -18.73 -4.96
CA GLY A 619 -9.02 -18.95 -5.83
C GLY A 619 -9.64 -17.64 -6.30
N PHE A 620 -9.79 -16.67 -5.41
CA PHE A 620 -10.32 -15.35 -5.75
C PHE A 620 -9.49 -14.66 -6.84
N LEU A 621 -8.17 -14.55 -6.69
CA LEU A 621 -7.30 -13.90 -7.67
C LEU A 621 -7.21 -14.69 -8.98
N ILE A 622 -7.18 -16.03 -8.91
CA ILE A 622 -7.27 -16.86 -10.10
C ILE A 622 -8.59 -16.58 -10.82
N CYS A 623 -9.74 -16.61 -10.13
CA CYS A 623 -11.04 -16.31 -10.73
C CYS A 623 -11.09 -14.92 -11.35
N CYS A 624 -10.53 -13.89 -10.69
CA CYS A 624 -10.38 -12.55 -11.29
C CYS A 624 -9.64 -12.61 -12.65
N TYR A 625 -8.53 -13.35 -12.74
CA TYR A 625 -7.81 -13.51 -14.01
C TYR A 625 -8.63 -14.27 -15.05
N LEU A 626 -9.31 -15.36 -14.68
CA LEU A 626 -10.16 -16.13 -15.61
C LEU A 626 -11.28 -15.26 -16.19
N ILE A 627 -11.90 -14.43 -15.36
CA ILE A 627 -12.99 -13.54 -15.76
C ILE A 627 -12.44 -12.40 -16.64
N GLU A 628 -11.43 -11.65 -16.16
CA GLU A 628 -10.95 -10.44 -16.83
C GLU A 628 -10.10 -10.71 -18.08
N LYS A 629 -9.35 -11.83 -18.13
CA LYS A 629 -8.41 -12.12 -19.21
C LYS A 629 -8.87 -13.24 -20.15
N LEU A 630 -9.62 -14.22 -19.64
CA LEU A 630 -10.08 -15.36 -20.44
C LEU A 630 -11.58 -15.30 -20.77
N GLY A 631 -12.30 -14.29 -20.27
CA GLY A 631 -13.73 -14.11 -20.53
C GLY A 631 -14.60 -15.23 -19.93
N TRP A 632 -14.22 -15.76 -18.78
CA TRP A 632 -15.03 -16.72 -18.03
C TRP A 632 -16.15 -15.99 -17.30
N SER A 633 -17.34 -16.59 -17.23
CA SER A 633 -18.39 -16.06 -16.36
C SER A 633 -18.02 -16.29 -14.89
N VAL A 634 -18.64 -15.55 -13.96
CA VAL A 634 -18.40 -15.72 -12.52
C VAL A 634 -18.64 -17.18 -12.07
N PRO A 635 -19.78 -17.82 -12.43
CA PRO A 635 -19.99 -19.23 -12.10
C PRO A 635 -18.94 -20.16 -12.73
N GLU A 636 -18.60 -19.98 -14.01
CA GLU A 636 -17.60 -20.80 -14.70
C GLU A 636 -16.23 -20.74 -14.00
N ALA A 637 -15.79 -19.56 -13.58
CA ALA A 637 -14.52 -19.37 -12.89
C ALA A 637 -14.52 -20.04 -11.51
N ILE A 638 -15.59 -19.86 -10.73
CA ILE A 638 -15.75 -20.45 -9.40
C ILE A 638 -15.79 -21.97 -9.48
N ASP A 639 -16.63 -22.52 -10.37
CA ASP A 639 -16.81 -23.96 -10.52
C ASP A 639 -15.56 -24.61 -11.09
N GLY A 640 -14.95 -24.01 -12.11
CA GLY A 640 -13.69 -24.51 -12.67
C GLY A 640 -12.57 -24.58 -11.62
N PHE A 641 -12.42 -23.56 -10.77
CA PHE A 641 -11.44 -23.59 -9.68
C PHE A 641 -11.80 -24.64 -8.62
N LYS A 642 -13.07 -24.75 -8.27
CA LYS A 642 -13.59 -25.73 -7.31
C LYS A 642 -13.36 -27.17 -7.74
N GLU A 643 -13.59 -27.49 -9.02
CA GLU A 643 -13.32 -28.80 -9.59
C GLU A 643 -11.82 -29.11 -9.60
N ALA A 644 -11.00 -28.13 -10.01
CA ALA A 644 -9.56 -28.30 -10.06
C ALA A 644 -8.92 -28.47 -8.66
N LYS A 645 -9.46 -27.76 -7.65
CA LYS A 645 -8.97 -27.77 -6.27
C LYS A 645 -10.12 -27.78 -5.25
N PRO A 646 -10.76 -28.94 -5.00
CA PRO A 646 -11.86 -29.04 -4.05
C PRO A 646 -11.46 -28.62 -2.62
N PRO A 647 -12.35 -27.92 -1.87
CA PRO A 647 -13.72 -27.54 -2.22
C PRO A 647 -13.85 -26.21 -2.99
N GLY A 648 -12.75 -25.64 -3.49
CA GLY A 648 -12.70 -24.30 -4.09
C GLY A 648 -12.49 -23.19 -3.05
N ILE A 649 -13.04 -22.01 -3.34
CA ILE A 649 -13.09 -20.89 -2.39
C ILE A 649 -14.01 -21.31 -1.22
N LYS A 650 -13.49 -21.26 0.01
CA LYS A 650 -14.18 -21.76 1.21
C LYS A 650 -15.08 -20.73 1.86
N HIS A 651 -14.64 -19.48 1.94
CA HIS A 651 -15.41 -18.44 2.61
C HIS A 651 -16.33 -17.71 1.63
N GLN A 652 -17.62 -17.65 1.98
CA GLN A 652 -18.67 -17.10 1.13
C GLN A 652 -18.41 -15.64 0.71
N HIS A 653 -17.90 -14.80 1.61
CA HIS A 653 -17.62 -13.39 1.30
C HIS A 653 -16.60 -13.18 0.16
N PHE A 654 -15.72 -14.14 -0.13
CA PHE A 654 -14.86 -14.07 -1.32
C PHE A 654 -15.65 -14.39 -2.60
N ILE A 655 -16.60 -15.32 -2.53
CA ILE A 655 -17.48 -15.68 -3.65
C ILE A 655 -18.42 -14.51 -3.95
N ASP A 656 -19.06 -13.97 -2.91
CA ASP A 656 -19.99 -12.83 -3.03
C ASP A 656 -19.29 -11.63 -3.67
N GLU A 657 -18.05 -11.33 -3.27
CA GLU A 657 -17.28 -10.24 -3.87
C GLU A 657 -17.01 -10.46 -5.37
N LEU A 658 -16.83 -11.70 -5.86
CA LEU A 658 -16.70 -11.96 -7.29
C LEU A 658 -18.00 -11.60 -8.03
N TYR A 659 -19.15 -11.97 -7.48
CA TYR A 659 -20.45 -11.63 -8.05
C TYR A 659 -20.71 -10.12 -8.01
N VAL A 660 -20.46 -9.47 -6.87
CA VAL A 660 -20.55 -8.00 -6.74
C VAL A 660 -19.64 -7.30 -7.76
N ARG A 661 -18.44 -7.81 -7.99
CA ARG A 661 -17.45 -7.19 -8.86
C ARG A 661 -17.74 -7.34 -10.36
N TYR A 662 -18.33 -8.46 -10.77
CA TYR A 662 -18.40 -8.87 -12.18
C TYR A 662 -19.80 -9.24 -12.71
N GLU A 663 -20.81 -9.51 -11.86
CA GLU A 663 -22.15 -9.94 -12.33
C GLU A 663 -23.04 -8.75 -12.77
N ASN A 664 -22.81 -7.56 -12.21
CA ASN A 664 -23.58 -6.34 -12.50
C ASN A 664 -22.92 -5.42 -13.56
N LYS A 665 -22.06 -5.94 -14.45
CA LYS A 665 -21.27 -5.12 -15.39
C LYS A 665 -21.31 -5.59 -16.83
#